data_AF-A0AAV9XQ09-F1
#
_entry.id   AF-A0AAV9XQ09-F1
#
_cell.length_a   1.000
_cell.length_b   1.000
_cell.length_c   1.000
_cell.angle_alpha   90.00
_cell.angle_beta   90.00
_cell.angle_gamma   90.00
#
_symmetry.space_group_name_H-M   'P 1'
#
loop_
_entity.id
_entity.type
_entity.pdbx_description
1 polymer ?
#
loop_
_entity_poly.entity_id
_entity_poly.type
_entity_poly.pdbx_seq_one_letter_code
_entity_poly.pdbx_strand_id
1 'polypeptide(L)'
;MRVTPLVRTIVADSVALRSLTPRTPIASSLWTPRSFTTTTPCSIPRPKKVLPADDSDGVELVVKRPRGRPRKIQVEAEGEGEVVVVEKPRRGRVLRAQAKEDEDVEEEVEEKRPRGRRSKIQTEEDEDDVVEVKTRTKETAKETKSVGRKGRLGPSLPTLDEKRALARKLNIKPQEVPIGFPKAPGGRNFADGRPRTKDDPDEPPRKRPSEQYESQGYLGRPKKQGPPLPTKVVTRNGRQVTIKFNPIYPTGFLPEQLKEMRRLFRLQKADEREKRMDLGIFDARGLLAGRANVPESPLTQRAREYLEMDKEEEVETKDWEWTTVKERKKDGDKRSGSPTKPHSEKSLWRKLQLSKVRDVAPTLASILKVEDLEDSKSLDKSVIMNEARCKEIFERFDLSEYEGCTILDFNPGYGIYSKALNDAVKPKKHILLEGETGFIPYLERICTHESFEIVQRDFYTWKTLDDLIAMGKLDIPKVPREEGVNKKLLITGLLHKDRKGNRFMAQILDNIGKEDWIFQYGRVKCLLWITEEMMSRYIPRTFGRRNRAAVLIEALANIRVLAQPPERFTWSEHRFFKRIDFWNMPSHKPNEQDRATGVEYYKELIYFQESNEPAPIQFKLQDYWPQVTWAESTLVDITPIYPMHYLRGDVPDSEPWKFFNHILTSMMMGRQTSVKDALAKMGGGTEMLLETDETLKSMPDLATKHTVYLSVSDIVALAKAYEFWPWRADDPFLGAELRLRKAGMLDEEENKWTNEQ
;
A
#
# COMPACT_ATOMS: atom_id res chain seq x y z
N MET A 1 -14.40 -28.53 7.96
CA MET A 1 -13.51 -27.87 8.94
C MET A 1 -12.15 -27.56 8.31
N ARG A 2 -11.96 -26.35 7.76
CA ARG A 2 -10.67 -25.64 7.64
C ARG A 2 -11.01 -24.16 7.38
N VAL A 3 -10.99 -23.35 8.43
CA VAL A 3 -11.04 -21.88 8.35
C VAL A 3 -9.90 -21.37 9.22
N THR A 4 -8.90 -20.76 8.59
CA THR A 4 -8.02 -19.68 9.08
C THR A 4 -6.72 -19.66 8.26
N PRO A 5 -6.43 -18.50 7.65
CA PRO A 5 -5.06 -18.00 7.63
C PRO A 5 -5.02 -16.50 7.99
N LEU A 6 -5.49 -16.12 9.18
CA LEU A 6 -5.31 -14.75 9.73
C LEU A 6 -4.50 -14.71 11.04
N VAL A 7 -4.55 -15.77 11.86
CA VAL A 7 -3.94 -15.80 13.21
C VAL A 7 -2.41 -15.85 13.19
N ARG A 8 -1.76 -16.18 12.06
CA ARG A 8 -0.29 -16.36 12.01
C ARG A 8 0.54 -15.09 12.07
N THR A 9 -0.01 -13.94 11.68
CA THR A 9 0.77 -12.68 11.64
C THR A 9 0.92 -12.06 13.03
N ILE A 10 -0.14 -12.12 13.86
CA ILE A 10 -0.20 -11.49 15.19
C ILE A 10 0.76 -12.15 16.21
N VAL A 11 1.06 -13.44 16.04
CA VAL A 11 1.93 -14.19 16.98
C VAL A 11 3.42 -13.93 16.73
N ALA A 12 3.84 -13.56 15.52
CA ALA A 12 5.25 -13.35 15.19
C ALA A 12 5.87 -12.17 15.97
N ASP A 13 5.19 -11.01 15.98
CA ASP A 13 5.66 -9.79 16.64
C ASP A 13 5.64 -9.90 18.17
N SER A 14 4.86 -10.84 18.73
CA SER A 14 4.77 -11.06 20.18
C SER A 14 5.93 -11.87 20.77
N VAL A 15 6.67 -12.63 19.94
CA VAL A 15 7.72 -13.56 20.40
C VAL A 15 9.11 -12.90 20.41
N ALA A 16 9.35 -11.88 19.59
CA ALA A 16 10.63 -11.17 19.50
C ALA A 16 11.06 -10.47 20.83
N LEU A 17 10.11 -10.22 21.74
CA LEU A 17 10.32 -9.46 22.99
C LEU A 17 10.58 -10.33 24.24
N ARG A 18 10.92 -11.63 24.10
CA ARG A 18 11.03 -12.56 25.26
C ARG A 18 12.26 -13.48 25.31
N SER A 19 13.35 -13.19 24.61
CA SER A 19 14.61 -13.94 24.80
C SER A 19 15.86 -13.06 24.73
N LEU A 20 16.28 -12.53 25.87
CA LEU A 20 17.63 -12.02 26.09
C LEU A 20 18.43 -13.01 26.94
N THR A 21 19.27 -13.79 26.27
CA THR A 21 20.43 -14.48 26.87
C THR A 21 21.59 -14.33 25.89
N PRO A 22 22.83 -14.08 26.34
CA PRO A 22 23.95 -13.83 25.45
C PRO A 22 24.27 -15.08 24.61
N ARG A 23 24.55 -14.89 23.32
CA ARG A 23 25.00 -15.97 22.42
C ARG A 23 26.24 -15.55 21.64
N THR A 24 27.20 -16.46 21.64
CA THR A 24 28.42 -16.48 20.84
C THR A 24 28.12 -16.67 19.34
N PRO A 25 29.06 -16.30 18.44
CA PRO A 25 28.80 -16.24 17.00
C PRO A 25 28.60 -17.64 16.38
N ILE A 26 27.60 -17.75 15.50
CA ILE A 26 27.34 -18.93 14.67
C ILE A 26 27.55 -18.51 13.21
N ALA A 27 28.38 -19.27 12.47
CA ALA A 27 28.58 -19.06 11.04
C ALA A 27 27.27 -19.23 10.26
N SER A 28 26.90 -18.22 9.47
CA SER A 28 25.63 -18.14 8.78
C SER A 28 25.63 -18.82 7.41
N SER A 29 24.64 -19.67 7.15
CA SER A 29 24.32 -20.14 5.80
C SER A 29 23.45 -19.12 5.03
N LEU A 30 23.69 -19.02 3.72
CA LEU A 30 23.02 -18.08 2.82
C LEU A 30 21.50 -18.32 2.76
N TRP A 31 20.72 -17.26 2.96
CA TRP A 31 19.29 -17.19 2.65
C TRP A 31 19.09 -16.34 1.38
N THR A 32 18.24 -16.81 0.46
CA THR A 32 17.87 -16.08 -0.76
C THR A 32 16.58 -15.27 -0.54
N PRO A 33 16.60 -13.93 -0.75
CA PRO A 33 15.38 -13.12 -0.71
C PRO A 33 14.58 -13.22 -2.01
N ARG A 34 13.25 -13.03 -1.92
CA ARG A 34 12.35 -12.91 -3.08
C ARG A 34 12.39 -11.48 -3.64
N SER A 35 12.32 -11.36 -4.97
CA SER A 35 12.42 -10.10 -5.71
C SER A 35 11.15 -9.25 -5.65
N PHE A 36 11.35 -7.93 -5.67
CA PHE A 36 10.41 -6.95 -6.20
C PHE A 36 10.94 -6.45 -7.54
N THR A 37 10.07 -6.15 -8.50
CA THR A 37 10.43 -5.69 -9.83
C THR A 37 10.39 -4.17 -9.93
N THR A 38 11.55 -3.57 -10.21
CA THR A 38 11.72 -2.16 -10.61
C THR A 38 11.81 -2.09 -12.13
N THR A 39 11.07 -1.17 -12.75
CA THR A 39 11.08 -0.93 -14.20
C THR A 39 12.25 -0.03 -14.62
N THR A 40 12.76 -0.30 -15.83
CA THR A 40 13.83 0.47 -16.50
C THR A 40 13.35 1.83 -17.00
N PRO A 41 14.24 2.83 -17.15
CA PRO A 41 13.90 4.12 -17.74
C PRO A 41 13.83 4.06 -19.28
N CYS A 42 12.94 4.86 -19.88
CA CYS A 42 12.90 5.05 -21.33
C CYS A 42 14.10 5.86 -21.82
N SER A 43 14.62 5.51 -23.00
CA SER A 43 15.76 6.20 -23.63
C SER A 43 15.35 7.55 -24.24
N ILE A 44 15.81 8.65 -23.66
CA ILE A 44 15.68 10.00 -24.23
C ILE A 44 16.59 10.13 -25.47
N PRO A 45 16.12 10.69 -26.60
CA PRO A 45 16.95 10.94 -27.77
C PRO A 45 18.00 12.04 -27.50
N ARG A 46 19.27 11.77 -27.81
CA ARG A 46 20.36 12.75 -27.68
C ARG A 46 20.21 13.87 -28.71
N PRO A 47 20.30 15.16 -28.32
CA PRO A 47 20.43 16.25 -29.28
C PRO A 47 21.76 16.14 -30.05
N LYS A 48 21.74 16.51 -31.34
CA LYS A 48 22.93 16.49 -32.20
C LYS A 48 23.94 17.55 -31.72
N LYS A 49 25.20 17.17 -31.60
CA LYS A 49 26.31 18.11 -31.34
C LYS A 49 26.41 19.12 -32.49
N VAL A 50 26.37 20.41 -32.17
CA VAL A 50 26.89 21.47 -33.02
C VAL A 50 28.32 21.74 -32.58
N LEU A 51 29.25 21.82 -33.52
CA LEU A 51 30.66 22.18 -33.27
C LEU A 51 30.74 23.70 -33.07
N PRO A 52 31.49 24.21 -32.08
CA PRO A 52 31.91 25.60 -32.08
C PRO A 52 33.02 25.80 -33.12
N ALA A 53 32.97 26.92 -33.84
CA ALA A 53 34.13 27.47 -34.52
C ALA A 53 34.88 28.37 -33.54
N ASP A 54 36.21 28.40 -33.66
CA ASP A 54 37.03 29.41 -33.01
C ASP A 54 36.69 30.81 -33.57
N ASP A 55 36.76 31.84 -32.73
CA ASP A 55 37.60 33.01 -33.01
C ASP A 55 37.80 33.86 -31.75
N SER A 56 38.96 34.51 -31.68
CA SER A 56 39.39 35.36 -30.58
C SER A 56 38.84 36.78 -30.68
N ASP A 57 38.61 37.43 -29.54
CA ASP A 57 39.38 38.62 -29.13
C ASP A 57 38.85 39.21 -27.81
N GLY A 58 39.76 39.71 -26.98
CA GLY A 58 39.43 40.25 -25.64
C GLY A 58 39.26 41.76 -25.64
N VAL A 59 38.23 42.26 -24.95
CA VAL A 59 38.07 43.70 -24.59
C VAL A 59 37.54 43.82 -23.16
N GLU A 60 37.93 44.91 -22.50
CA GLU A 60 37.82 45.18 -21.07
C GLU A 60 36.39 45.22 -20.48
N LEU A 61 36.30 44.87 -19.19
CA LEU A 61 35.11 45.00 -18.34
C LEU A 61 34.82 46.48 -18.00
N VAL A 62 33.77 47.07 -18.60
CA VAL A 62 33.18 48.33 -18.14
C VAL A 62 31.70 48.16 -17.81
N VAL A 63 31.38 48.30 -16.52
CA VAL A 63 30.01 48.20 -15.99
C VAL A 63 29.14 49.36 -16.48
N LYS A 64 28.06 49.09 -17.22
CA LYS A 64 26.98 50.05 -17.50
C LYS A 64 25.60 49.47 -17.25
N ARG A 65 24.84 50.14 -16.36
CA ARG A 65 23.41 49.90 -16.11
C ARG A 65 22.56 50.50 -17.24
N PRO A 66 21.44 49.87 -17.66
CA PRO A 66 20.45 50.55 -18.49
C PRO A 66 19.56 51.48 -17.65
N ARG A 67 19.34 52.71 -18.14
CA ARG A 67 18.30 53.63 -17.64
C ARG A 67 17.22 53.80 -18.70
N GLY A 68 15.99 53.34 -18.42
CA GLY A 68 14.78 53.76 -19.13
C GLY A 68 14.19 55.03 -18.52
N ARG A 69 13.75 55.99 -19.36
CA ARG A 69 13.26 57.31 -18.91
C ARG A 69 11.73 57.33 -18.71
N PRO A 70 11.19 58.01 -17.67
CA PRO A 70 9.81 58.47 -17.65
C PRO A 70 9.64 59.81 -18.39
N ARG A 71 8.42 60.12 -18.86
CA ARG A 71 8.03 61.45 -19.39
C ARG A 71 7.52 62.37 -18.27
N LYS A 72 7.75 63.69 -18.41
CA LYS A 72 7.38 64.78 -17.49
C LYS A 72 5.99 65.40 -17.78
N ILE A 73 5.60 66.36 -16.91
CA ILE A 73 4.59 67.46 -16.96
C ILE A 73 3.33 67.16 -16.12
N GLN A 74 2.82 68.03 -15.22
CA GLN A 74 3.32 69.20 -14.43
C GLN A 74 2.53 69.17 -13.09
N VAL A 75 3.08 69.42 -11.89
CA VAL A 75 3.47 70.68 -11.20
C VAL A 75 2.42 71.81 -11.20
N GLU A 76 1.71 71.94 -10.07
CA GLU A 76 1.53 73.12 -9.18
C GLU A 76 0.85 72.57 -7.88
N ALA A 77 1.38 72.77 -6.66
CA ALA A 77 1.26 73.95 -5.78
C ALA A 77 -0.22 74.18 -5.32
N GLU A 78 -0.60 74.38 -4.06
CA GLU A 78 0.04 74.58 -2.73
C GLU A 78 -0.78 73.75 -1.68
N GLY A 79 -0.37 73.48 -0.44
CA GLY A 79 -0.13 74.43 0.66
C GLY A 79 -0.39 73.73 2.03
N GLU A 80 -0.06 74.41 3.12
CA GLU A 80 0.11 73.84 4.48
C GLU A 80 -1.19 73.75 5.31
N GLY A 81 -1.20 72.98 6.42
CA GLY A 81 -2.33 73.00 7.38
C GLY A 81 -2.31 71.91 8.46
N GLU A 82 -1.86 72.25 9.66
CA GLU A 82 -1.81 71.37 10.84
C GLU A 82 -3.12 71.30 11.66
N VAL A 83 -3.38 70.10 12.22
CA VAL A 83 -3.85 69.84 13.61
C VAL A 83 -5.24 70.35 14.08
N VAL A 84 -6.06 69.44 14.64
CA VAL A 84 -6.74 69.49 15.98
C VAL A 84 -7.93 68.49 16.06
N VAL A 85 -7.94 67.76 17.17
CA VAL A 85 -8.89 66.79 17.75
C VAL A 85 -10.32 67.36 18.01
N VAL A 86 -11.37 66.52 18.07
CA VAL A 86 -12.43 66.47 19.14
C VAL A 86 -13.63 65.54 18.75
N GLU A 87 -14.37 65.07 19.77
CA GLU A 87 -15.27 63.90 19.77
C GLU A 87 -16.78 64.13 19.47
N LYS A 88 -17.45 63.06 18.96
CA LYS A 88 -18.83 62.56 19.34
C LYS A 88 -20.06 63.51 19.08
N PRO A 89 -21.32 63.11 19.40
CA PRO A 89 -22.10 61.97 18.85
C PRO A 89 -23.61 62.29 18.54
N ARG A 90 -24.36 61.38 17.90
CA ARG A 90 -25.84 61.09 18.05
C ARG A 90 -26.26 60.04 16.98
N ARG A 91 -27.06 58.98 17.19
CA ARG A 91 -28.39 58.69 17.84
C ARG A 91 -29.63 58.94 16.96
N GLY A 92 -30.47 57.90 16.79
CA GLY A 92 -31.83 57.90 16.19
C GLY A 92 -31.88 57.05 14.90
N ARG A 93 -32.47 55.84 14.78
CA ARG A 93 -33.60 55.09 15.40
C ARG A 93 -34.97 55.35 14.73
N VAL A 94 -35.78 54.26 14.62
CA VAL A 94 -37.26 54.20 14.34
C VAL A 94 -37.65 54.17 12.85
N LEU A 95 -38.63 53.40 12.35
CA LEU A 95 -39.33 52.13 12.69
C LEU A 95 -40.24 51.76 11.49
N ARG A 96 -40.54 50.45 11.26
CA ARG A 96 -41.83 49.90 10.72
C ARG A 96 -42.37 50.38 9.33
N ALA A 97 -43.30 49.70 8.64
CA ALA A 97 -43.77 48.31 8.66
C ALA A 97 -44.64 48.00 7.42
N GLN A 98 -44.64 46.72 7.01
CA GLN A 98 -45.81 45.90 6.59
C GLN A 98 -46.67 46.22 5.33
N ALA A 99 -46.89 45.14 4.57
CA ALA A 99 -48.18 44.55 4.15
C ALA A 99 -48.77 44.80 2.74
N LYS A 100 -49.22 43.67 2.14
CA LYS A 100 -50.37 43.50 1.21
C LYS A 100 -50.23 44.12 -0.19
N GLU A 101 -50.93 43.69 -1.26
CA GLU A 101 -51.79 42.51 -1.53
C GLU A 101 -51.82 42.25 -3.07
N ASP A 102 -51.96 40.98 -3.45
CA ASP A 102 -52.85 40.38 -4.48
C ASP A 102 -53.01 40.90 -5.95
N GLU A 103 -53.63 39.99 -6.72
CA GLU A 103 -54.36 40.10 -8.01
C GLU A 103 -53.67 39.72 -9.35
N ASP A 104 -54.41 38.89 -10.10
CA ASP A 104 -54.13 38.28 -11.40
C ASP A 104 -54.56 39.18 -12.58
N VAL A 105 -53.89 39.09 -13.75
CA VAL A 105 -54.51 39.33 -15.07
C VAL A 105 -53.86 38.45 -16.18
N GLU A 106 -54.68 37.53 -16.68
CA GLU A 106 -54.94 37.07 -18.06
C GLU A 106 -53.94 37.13 -19.26
N GLU A 107 -54.11 36.08 -20.08
CA GLU A 107 -54.12 35.99 -21.56
C GLU A 107 -52.85 35.83 -22.45
N GLU A 108 -52.88 34.67 -23.12
CA GLU A 108 -52.44 34.25 -24.46
C GLU A 108 -51.73 35.24 -25.42
N VAL A 109 -50.65 34.76 -26.05
CA VAL A 109 -50.58 34.66 -27.54
C VAL A 109 -49.92 33.33 -27.94
N GLU A 110 -50.57 32.61 -28.86
CA GLU A 110 -50.08 31.40 -29.50
C GLU A 110 -49.23 31.72 -30.75
N GLU A 111 -48.02 31.18 -30.92
CA GLU A 111 -47.42 31.07 -32.27
C GLU A 111 -46.65 29.77 -32.51
N LYS A 112 -47.17 28.96 -33.44
CA LYS A 112 -46.58 27.72 -33.97
C LYS A 112 -45.93 27.99 -35.33
N ARG A 113 -44.69 27.50 -35.58
CA ARG A 113 -44.13 27.13 -36.91
C ARG A 113 -42.67 26.61 -36.78
N PRO A 114 -42.08 25.93 -37.79
CA PRO A 114 -42.49 24.58 -38.21
C PRO A 114 -41.31 23.59 -38.34
N ARG A 115 -41.61 22.29 -38.54
CA ARG A 115 -40.61 21.24 -38.76
C ARG A 115 -39.95 21.33 -40.14
N GLY A 116 -38.62 21.50 -40.18
CA GLY A 116 -37.83 21.39 -41.41
C GLY A 116 -37.45 19.94 -41.75
N ARG A 117 -38.01 19.39 -42.83
CA ARG A 117 -37.45 18.20 -43.51
C ARG A 117 -36.12 18.59 -44.16
N ARG A 118 -35.05 17.79 -43.99
CA ARG A 118 -33.89 17.82 -44.89
C ARG A 118 -33.92 16.62 -45.83
N SER A 119 -33.75 16.92 -47.12
CA SER A 119 -33.84 16.00 -48.24
C SER A 119 -32.55 15.22 -48.48
N LYS A 120 -32.68 14.10 -49.21
CA LYS A 120 -31.56 13.43 -49.87
C LYS A 120 -30.77 14.42 -50.73
N ILE A 121 -29.45 14.22 -50.80
CA ILE A 121 -28.61 14.71 -51.89
C ILE A 121 -28.27 13.49 -52.75
N GLN A 122 -28.45 13.62 -54.07
CA GLN A 122 -27.93 12.70 -55.07
C GLN A 122 -26.58 13.23 -55.55
N THR A 123 -25.65 12.33 -55.81
CA THR A 123 -24.47 12.55 -56.66
C THR A 123 -24.22 11.27 -57.45
N GLU A 124 -24.74 11.25 -58.67
CA GLU A 124 -24.04 10.73 -59.86
C GLU A 124 -22.72 11.51 -60.02
N GLU A 125 -21.65 11.07 -60.70
CA GLU A 125 -21.27 9.81 -61.34
C GLU A 125 -19.73 9.85 -61.44
N ASP A 126 -19.04 8.71 -61.55
CA ASP A 126 -17.84 8.56 -62.39
C ASP A 126 -17.31 7.11 -62.34
N GLU A 127 -16.96 6.63 -63.53
CA GLU A 127 -16.29 5.40 -63.96
C GLU A 127 -14.92 5.18 -63.25
N ASP A 128 -14.26 4.02 -63.21
CA ASP A 128 -14.47 2.66 -63.73
C ASP A 128 -13.50 1.74 -62.94
N ASP A 129 -13.83 0.45 -62.68
CA ASP A 129 -12.88 -0.65 -62.89
C ASP A 129 -13.45 -2.06 -62.65
N VAL A 130 -12.95 -3.03 -63.42
CA VAL A 130 -13.53 -4.37 -63.60
C VAL A 130 -12.74 -5.47 -62.86
N VAL A 131 -13.38 -6.25 -61.96
CA VAL A 131 -12.99 -7.65 -61.69
C VAL A 131 -14.21 -8.57 -61.42
N GLU A 132 -14.14 -9.77 -62.01
CA GLU A 132 -15.13 -10.85 -62.13
C GLU A 132 -16.00 -11.26 -60.93
N VAL A 133 -17.24 -11.63 -61.28
CA VAL A 133 -18.21 -12.38 -60.48
C VAL A 133 -17.82 -13.86 -60.35
N LYS A 134 -17.82 -14.42 -59.12
CA LYS A 134 -18.11 -15.84 -58.89
C LYS A 134 -19.17 -16.05 -57.82
N THR A 135 -20.33 -16.54 -58.26
CA THR A 135 -21.47 -16.92 -57.44
C THR A 135 -21.23 -18.22 -56.67
N ARG A 136 -21.67 -18.29 -55.40
CA ARG A 136 -22.02 -19.58 -54.79
C ARG A 136 -23.05 -19.47 -53.65
N THR A 137 -24.27 -19.88 -53.99
CA THR A 137 -25.28 -20.61 -53.20
C THR A 137 -25.29 -20.50 -51.67
N LYS A 138 -26.46 -20.11 -51.14
CA LYS A 138 -26.92 -20.35 -49.76
C LYS A 138 -26.88 -21.84 -49.39
N GLU A 139 -26.33 -22.19 -48.24
CA GLU A 139 -26.67 -23.43 -47.52
C GLU A 139 -26.86 -23.22 -46.01
N THR A 140 -27.96 -23.80 -45.52
CA THR A 140 -28.37 -24.07 -44.13
C THR A 140 -27.47 -23.68 -42.95
N ALA A 141 -28.01 -22.85 -42.05
CA ALA A 141 -27.48 -22.68 -40.71
C ALA A 141 -27.63 -23.97 -39.87
N LYS A 142 -26.53 -24.47 -39.30
CA LYS A 142 -26.53 -25.48 -38.24
C LYS A 142 -26.15 -24.84 -36.90
N GLU A 143 -26.88 -25.21 -35.86
CA GLU A 143 -26.61 -24.79 -34.49
C GLU A 143 -25.20 -25.18 -34.03
N THR A 144 -24.35 -24.19 -33.75
CA THR A 144 -23.08 -24.43 -33.03
C THR A 144 -23.29 -24.31 -31.53
N LYS A 145 -23.43 -25.45 -30.85
CA LYS A 145 -23.42 -25.52 -29.39
C LYS A 145 -22.10 -24.95 -28.85
N SER A 146 -22.18 -23.93 -28.00
CA SER A 146 -21.03 -23.31 -27.34
C SER A 146 -20.29 -24.32 -26.44
N VAL A 147 -19.16 -24.84 -26.90
CA VAL A 147 -18.30 -25.71 -26.10
C VAL A 147 -17.58 -24.87 -25.04
N GLY A 148 -18.02 -24.98 -23.78
CA GLY A 148 -17.39 -24.29 -22.66
C GLY A 148 -15.91 -24.65 -22.51
N ARG A 149 -15.04 -23.64 -22.38
CA ARG A 149 -13.60 -23.81 -22.12
C ARG A 149 -13.39 -24.63 -20.84
N LYS A 150 -12.91 -25.87 -20.98
CA LYS A 150 -12.27 -26.60 -19.87
C LYS A 150 -10.93 -25.93 -19.56
N GLY A 151 -10.69 -25.62 -18.28
CA GLY A 151 -9.40 -25.05 -17.85
C GLY A 151 -8.24 -25.98 -18.21
N ARG A 152 -7.17 -25.40 -18.78
CA ARG A 152 -5.96 -26.15 -19.12
C ARG A 152 -5.21 -26.56 -17.85
N LEU A 153 -5.44 -27.79 -17.40
CA LEU A 153 -4.46 -28.50 -16.59
C LEU A 153 -3.26 -28.83 -17.50
N GLY A 154 -2.04 -28.58 -17.02
CA GLY A 154 -0.83 -29.08 -17.67
C GLY A 154 -0.83 -30.62 -17.76
N PRO A 155 0.02 -31.21 -18.62
CA PRO A 155 0.02 -32.66 -18.83
C PRO A 155 0.17 -33.41 -17.51
N SER A 156 -0.84 -34.21 -17.16
CA SER A 156 -0.82 -35.03 -15.95
C SER A 156 0.35 -36.00 -16.01
N LEU A 157 1.23 -35.96 -15.00
CA LEU A 157 2.34 -36.90 -14.90
C LEU A 157 1.81 -38.34 -14.95
N PRO A 158 2.41 -39.24 -15.76
CA PRO A 158 1.90 -40.60 -15.91
C PRO A 158 1.88 -41.32 -14.56
N THR A 159 0.76 -41.97 -14.31
CA THR A 159 0.50 -42.77 -13.11
C THR A 159 1.51 -43.91 -12.98
N LEU A 160 1.59 -44.50 -11.79
CA LEU A 160 2.54 -45.58 -11.52
C LEU A 160 2.34 -46.78 -12.45
N ASP A 161 1.10 -47.06 -12.83
CA ASP A 161 0.76 -48.20 -13.68
C ASP A 161 0.97 -47.90 -15.17
N GLU A 162 0.80 -46.65 -15.62
CA GLU A 162 1.24 -46.20 -16.96
C GLU A 162 2.76 -46.28 -17.09
N LYS A 163 3.53 -45.87 -16.08
CA LYS A 163 4.99 -46.02 -16.05
C LYS A 163 5.42 -47.50 -16.11
N ARG A 164 4.70 -48.39 -15.43
CA ARG A 164 4.93 -49.84 -15.51
C ARG A 164 4.55 -50.43 -16.87
N ALA A 165 3.48 -49.97 -17.49
CA ALA A 165 3.10 -50.36 -18.84
C ALA A 165 4.15 -49.91 -19.88
N LEU A 166 4.70 -48.69 -19.72
CA LEU A 166 5.78 -48.17 -20.56
C LEU A 166 7.08 -48.99 -20.37
N ALA A 167 7.46 -49.29 -19.11
CA ALA A 167 8.63 -50.12 -18.82
C ALA A 167 8.52 -51.53 -19.42
N ARG A 168 7.33 -52.14 -19.40
CA ARG A 168 7.07 -53.42 -20.10
C ARG A 168 7.22 -53.30 -21.61
N LYS A 169 6.69 -52.24 -22.23
CA LYS A 169 6.87 -51.97 -23.67
C LYS A 169 8.34 -51.75 -24.06
N LEU A 170 9.16 -51.25 -23.14
CA LEU A 170 10.60 -51.04 -23.32
C LEU A 170 11.46 -52.20 -22.81
N ASN A 171 10.85 -53.33 -22.42
CA ASN A 171 11.51 -54.54 -21.91
C ASN A 171 12.43 -54.34 -20.67
N ILE A 172 12.20 -53.28 -19.89
CA ILE A 172 12.97 -52.94 -18.69
C ILE A 172 12.47 -53.79 -17.51
N LYS A 173 13.37 -54.42 -16.74
CA LYS A 173 12.96 -55.30 -15.64
C LYS A 173 12.37 -54.46 -14.47
N PRO A 174 11.33 -54.94 -13.76
CA PRO A 174 10.68 -54.16 -12.70
C PRO A 174 11.58 -53.69 -11.54
N GLN A 175 12.73 -54.34 -11.36
CA GLN A 175 13.74 -54.01 -10.35
C GLN A 175 14.67 -52.85 -10.77
N GLU A 176 14.73 -52.54 -12.07
CA GLU A 176 15.61 -51.52 -12.67
C GLU A 176 14.89 -50.16 -12.80
N VAL A 177 13.60 -50.07 -12.47
CA VAL A 177 12.83 -48.83 -12.49
C VAL A 177 13.06 -48.06 -11.17
N PRO A 178 13.81 -46.93 -11.15
CA PRO A 178 14.15 -46.26 -9.91
C PRO A 178 12.92 -45.61 -9.26
N ILE A 179 12.51 -46.13 -8.11
CA ILE A 179 11.44 -45.54 -7.29
C ILE A 179 12.05 -44.46 -6.39
N GLY A 180 12.43 -43.34 -7.00
CA GLY A 180 12.97 -42.17 -6.32
C GLY A 180 13.29 -41.06 -7.31
N PHE A 181 13.03 -39.79 -6.92
CA PHE A 181 13.43 -38.65 -7.74
C PHE A 181 14.97 -38.57 -7.81
N PRO A 182 15.57 -38.41 -9.00
CA PRO A 182 16.99 -38.07 -9.09
C PRO A 182 17.21 -36.68 -8.50
N LYS A 183 18.25 -36.52 -7.68
CA LYS A 183 18.78 -35.18 -7.36
C LYS A 183 19.34 -34.57 -8.64
N ALA A 184 19.11 -33.27 -8.86
CA ALA A 184 19.58 -32.58 -10.05
C ALA A 184 21.13 -32.65 -10.19
N PRO A 185 21.67 -32.88 -11.40
CA PRO A 185 23.12 -32.83 -11.63
C PRO A 185 23.57 -31.36 -11.65
N GLY A 186 24.41 -30.97 -10.71
CA GLY A 186 24.79 -29.56 -10.53
C GLY A 186 25.93 -29.31 -9.55
N GLY A 187 26.84 -30.28 -9.38
CA GLY A 187 28.09 -30.07 -8.64
C GLY A 187 29.17 -29.50 -9.55
N ARG A 188 29.60 -28.26 -9.31
CA ARG A 188 30.74 -27.66 -10.02
C ARG A 188 32.04 -27.86 -9.21
N ASN A 189 32.92 -28.70 -9.73
CA ASN A 189 34.36 -28.43 -9.80
C ASN A 189 34.61 -28.17 -11.31
N PHE A 190 35.43 -27.25 -11.79
CA PHE A 190 36.81 -26.93 -11.40
C PHE A 190 37.15 -25.45 -11.56
N ALA A 191 37.94 -24.95 -10.61
CA ALA A 191 39.09 -24.06 -10.77
C ALA A 191 40.04 -24.52 -9.65
N ASP A 192 41.30 -24.92 -9.87
CA ASP A 192 42.26 -24.42 -10.84
C ASP A 192 42.97 -25.53 -11.64
N GLY A 193 43.32 -25.25 -12.90
CA GLY A 193 43.96 -26.22 -13.80
C GLY A 193 45.48 -26.27 -13.67
N ARG A 194 46.01 -27.03 -12.71
CA ARG A 194 47.40 -27.53 -12.74
C ARG A 194 47.47 -28.99 -12.27
N PRO A 195 48.07 -29.91 -13.04
CA PRO A 195 48.36 -31.25 -12.55
C PRO A 195 49.50 -31.20 -11.54
N ARG A 196 49.29 -31.70 -10.32
CA ARG A 196 50.39 -32.02 -9.40
C ARG A 196 51.00 -33.36 -9.81
N THR A 197 52.24 -33.32 -10.26
CA THR A 197 53.12 -34.50 -10.26
C THR A 197 53.28 -35.00 -8.82
N LYS A 198 53.52 -36.31 -8.68
CA LYS A 198 54.00 -36.87 -7.42
C LYS A 198 55.49 -36.57 -7.26
N ASP A 199 55.96 -36.78 -6.03
CA ASP A 199 57.36 -36.79 -5.60
C ASP A 199 57.99 -35.39 -5.38
N ASP A 200 57.82 -34.89 -4.15
CA ASP A 200 58.71 -33.92 -3.48
C ASP A 200 58.73 -34.30 -1.98
N PRO A 201 59.84 -34.81 -1.43
CA PRO A 201 59.91 -35.29 -0.05
C PRO A 201 60.74 -34.36 0.86
N ASP A 202 60.27 -33.14 1.13
CA ASP A 202 60.85 -32.28 2.19
C ASP A 202 59.88 -31.18 2.68
N GLU A 203 59.08 -31.47 3.73
CA GLU A 203 58.49 -30.43 4.60
C GLU A 203 58.31 -30.97 6.04
N PRO A 204 58.92 -30.34 7.07
CA PRO A 204 58.83 -30.82 8.43
C PRO A 204 57.49 -30.44 9.10
N PRO A 205 56.94 -31.29 9.99
CA PRO A 205 55.63 -31.07 10.58
C PRO A 205 55.61 -29.88 11.56
N ARG A 206 54.83 -28.85 11.23
CA ARG A 206 54.56 -27.71 12.13
C ARG A 206 53.81 -28.17 13.40
N LYS A 207 54.54 -28.28 14.50
CA LYS A 207 53.96 -28.42 15.86
C LYS A 207 53.08 -27.21 16.16
N ARG A 208 51.86 -27.43 16.67
CA ARG A 208 51.07 -26.39 17.34
C ARG A 208 51.42 -26.35 18.84
N PRO A 209 51.41 -25.17 19.48
CA PRO A 209 51.62 -25.08 20.92
C PRO A 209 50.41 -25.66 21.68
N SER A 210 50.69 -26.40 22.74
CA SER A 210 49.70 -26.81 23.73
C SER A 210 49.76 -25.85 24.91
N GLU A 211 48.73 -25.02 25.09
CA GLU A 211 48.52 -24.31 26.36
C GLU A 211 47.30 -24.90 27.09
N GLN A 212 47.48 -25.05 28.40
CA GLN A 212 46.51 -25.67 29.30
C GLN A 212 45.52 -24.61 29.78
N TYR A 213 44.23 -24.89 29.66
CA TYR A 213 43.22 -24.29 30.52
C TYR A 213 42.22 -25.37 30.94
N GLU A 214 42.15 -25.63 32.25
CA GLU A 214 41.17 -26.53 32.83
C GLU A 214 39.79 -25.88 32.73
N SER A 215 38.91 -26.44 31.89
CA SER A 215 37.49 -26.06 31.85
C SER A 215 36.63 -27.23 32.32
N GLN A 216 35.82 -26.96 33.35
CA GLN A 216 34.97 -27.95 34.00
C GLN A 216 33.95 -28.54 33.00
N GLY A 217 33.78 -29.86 33.06
CA GLY A 217 33.07 -30.61 32.03
C GLY A 217 31.55 -30.36 31.98
N TYR A 218 31.09 -29.67 30.94
CA TYR A 218 29.69 -29.75 30.51
C TYR A 218 29.48 -30.99 29.63
N LEU A 219 28.95 -32.06 30.22
CA LEU A 219 28.55 -33.26 29.49
C LEU A 219 27.48 -32.92 28.43
N GLY A 220 27.81 -33.15 27.16
CA GLY A 220 26.89 -32.99 26.05
C GLY A 220 25.64 -33.87 26.21
N ARG A 221 24.46 -33.26 26.05
CA ARG A 221 23.17 -33.93 26.24
C ARG A 221 23.05 -35.14 25.29
N PRO A 222 22.94 -36.39 25.80
CA PRO A 222 22.95 -37.57 24.94
C PRO A 222 21.74 -37.57 24.00
N LYS A 223 21.98 -37.90 22.73
CA LYS A 223 20.92 -38.15 21.74
C LYS A 223 20.16 -39.41 22.17
N LYS A 224 19.08 -39.25 22.92
CA LYS A 224 18.16 -40.35 23.25
C LYS A 224 17.61 -40.95 21.96
N GLN A 225 18.12 -42.11 21.56
CA GLN A 225 17.39 -43.00 20.68
C GLN A 225 16.14 -43.45 21.46
N GLY A 226 14.97 -43.01 21.01
CA GLY A 226 13.71 -43.54 21.54
C GLY A 226 13.54 -44.99 21.11
N PRO A 227 12.78 -45.80 21.87
CA PRO A 227 12.47 -47.17 21.46
C PRO A 227 11.76 -47.18 20.10
N PRO A 228 11.93 -48.24 19.29
CA PRO A 228 11.32 -48.34 17.97
C PRO A 228 9.79 -48.25 18.07
N LEU A 229 9.18 -47.44 17.19
CA LEU A 229 7.74 -47.22 17.16
C LEU A 229 6.99 -48.53 16.86
N PRO A 230 5.94 -48.88 17.63
CA PRO A 230 5.19 -50.11 17.40
C PRO A 230 4.45 -50.07 16.07
N THR A 231 4.79 -50.98 15.17
CA THR A 231 4.06 -51.23 13.92
C THR A 231 3.07 -52.36 14.09
N LYS A 232 1.80 -52.12 13.72
CA LYS A 232 0.80 -53.19 13.62
C LYS A 232 0.48 -53.45 12.14
N VAL A 233 0.67 -54.69 11.71
CA VAL A 233 0.22 -55.14 10.39
C VAL A 233 -1.25 -55.54 10.51
N VAL A 234 -2.09 -55.00 9.63
CA VAL A 234 -3.52 -55.34 9.57
C VAL A 234 -3.87 -55.75 8.15
N THR A 235 -4.49 -56.92 8.01
CA THR A 235 -4.99 -57.40 6.71
C THR A 235 -6.34 -56.76 6.44
N ARG A 236 -6.44 -55.97 5.36
CA ARG A 236 -7.72 -55.41 4.89
C ARG A 236 -7.89 -55.77 3.42
N ASN A 237 -9.00 -56.41 3.09
CA ASN A 237 -9.33 -56.88 1.74
C ASN A 237 -8.20 -57.73 1.11
N GLY A 238 -7.69 -58.72 1.85
CA GLY A 238 -6.66 -59.65 1.38
C GLY A 238 -5.24 -59.08 1.24
N ARG A 239 -5.02 -57.77 1.47
CA ARG A 239 -3.68 -57.16 1.49
C ARG A 239 -3.27 -56.80 2.92
N GLN A 240 -2.05 -57.19 3.29
CA GLN A 240 -1.43 -56.76 4.54
C GLN A 240 -0.97 -55.31 4.40
N VAL A 241 -1.41 -54.45 5.31
CA VAL A 241 -1.00 -53.04 5.38
C VAL A 241 -0.31 -52.80 6.72
N THR A 242 0.98 -52.45 6.68
CA THR A 242 1.77 -52.10 7.86
C THR A 242 1.49 -50.67 8.28
N ILE A 243 0.73 -50.48 9.36
CA ILE A 243 0.42 -49.14 9.88
C ILE A 243 1.54 -48.71 10.83
N LYS A 244 2.31 -47.71 10.40
CA LYS A 244 3.33 -47.02 11.22
C LYS A 244 2.66 -45.86 11.97
N PHE A 245 2.53 -45.96 13.29
CA PHE A 245 2.04 -44.88 14.13
C PHE A 245 3.11 -43.79 14.25
N ASN A 246 2.89 -42.64 13.60
CA ASN A 246 3.79 -41.49 13.65
C ASN A 246 3.19 -40.45 14.62
N PRO A 247 3.76 -40.23 15.82
CA PRO A 247 3.16 -39.38 16.85
C PRO A 247 3.39 -37.89 16.56
N ILE A 248 2.70 -37.36 15.54
CA ILE A 248 2.64 -35.93 15.28
C ILE A 248 1.67 -35.31 16.31
N TYR A 249 2.26 -34.91 17.43
CA TYR A 249 1.67 -34.44 18.69
C TYR A 249 1.06 -35.52 19.60
N PRO A 250 1.46 -35.60 20.89
CA PRO A 250 0.84 -36.48 21.88
C PRO A 250 -0.46 -35.84 22.41
N THR A 251 -1.48 -35.78 21.57
CA THR A 251 -2.86 -35.40 21.94
C THR A 251 -3.83 -36.59 21.90
N GLY A 252 -3.33 -37.80 21.68
CA GLY A 252 -4.07 -39.05 21.85
C GLY A 252 -4.04 -39.50 23.31
N PHE A 253 -5.22 -39.68 23.90
CA PHE A 253 -5.45 -40.33 25.21
C PHE A 253 -4.47 -39.96 26.32
N LEU A 254 -4.59 -38.73 26.82
CA LEU A 254 -4.40 -38.52 28.26
C LEU A 254 -5.34 -39.51 29.00
N PRO A 255 -4.85 -40.35 29.92
CA PRO A 255 -5.71 -41.14 30.79
C PRO A 255 -6.76 -40.25 31.46
N GLU A 256 -7.96 -40.76 31.72
CA GLU A 256 -9.06 -39.95 32.27
C GLU A 256 -8.62 -39.21 33.55
N GLN A 257 -7.91 -39.92 34.43
CA GLN A 257 -7.25 -39.39 35.63
C GLN A 257 -6.32 -38.18 35.38
N LEU A 258 -5.62 -38.12 34.24
CA LEU A 258 -4.69 -37.03 33.91
C LEU A 258 -5.40 -35.86 33.20
N LYS A 259 -6.55 -36.10 32.56
CA LYS A 259 -7.49 -35.03 32.19
C LYS A 259 -8.12 -34.43 33.46
N GLU A 260 -8.50 -35.28 34.40
CA GLU A 260 -9.14 -34.92 35.66
C GLU A 260 -8.19 -34.14 36.58
N MET A 261 -6.95 -34.59 36.78
CA MET A 261 -5.90 -33.78 37.44
C MET A 261 -5.70 -32.42 36.76
N ARG A 262 -5.71 -32.35 35.42
CA ARG A 262 -5.63 -31.05 34.71
C ARG A 262 -6.88 -30.20 34.89
N ARG A 263 -8.06 -30.80 35.08
CA ARG A 263 -9.31 -30.09 35.41
C ARG A 263 -9.25 -29.56 36.84
N LEU A 264 -8.88 -30.40 37.81
CA LEU A 264 -8.68 -30.03 39.21
C LEU A 264 -7.62 -28.93 39.37
N PHE A 265 -6.47 -29.04 38.71
CA PHE A 265 -5.43 -28.00 38.77
C PHE A 265 -5.86 -26.67 38.12
N ARG A 266 -6.76 -26.71 37.13
CA ARG A 266 -7.38 -25.48 36.58
C ARG A 266 -8.43 -24.91 37.52
N LEU A 267 -9.24 -25.74 38.16
CA LEU A 267 -10.23 -25.32 39.17
C LEU A 267 -9.53 -24.74 40.39
N GLN A 268 -8.51 -25.41 40.93
CA GLN A 268 -7.67 -24.89 42.01
C GLN A 268 -7.02 -23.56 41.63
N LYS A 269 -6.50 -23.40 40.40
CA LYS A 269 -5.99 -22.10 39.93
C LYS A 269 -7.05 -21.04 39.64
N ALA A 270 -8.31 -21.42 39.48
CA ALA A 270 -9.44 -20.48 39.38
C ALA A 270 -9.87 -20.04 40.78
N ASP A 271 -10.05 -20.98 41.70
CA ASP A 271 -10.37 -20.77 43.11
C ASP A 271 -9.25 -19.98 43.85
N GLU A 272 -7.96 -20.25 43.57
CA GLU A 272 -6.83 -19.42 44.01
C GLU A 272 -6.80 -18.01 43.39
N ARG A 273 -7.45 -17.79 42.24
CA ARG A 273 -7.60 -16.46 41.64
C ARG A 273 -8.79 -15.72 42.25
N GLU A 274 -9.92 -16.40 42.42
CA GLU A 274 -11.15 -15.90 43.02
C GLU A 274 -10.90 -15.46 44.47
N LYS A 275 -10.34 -16.35 45.30
CA LYS A 275 -9.87 -16.01 46.66
C LYS A 275 -8.85 -14.88 46.70
N ARG A 276 -8.07 -14.65 45.63
CA ARG A 276 -7.16 -13.49 45.51
C ARG A 276 -7.82 -12.20 45.06
N MET A 277 -8.97 -12.27 44.39
CA MET A 277 -9.83 -11.11 44.13
C MET A 277 -10.57 -10.74 45.40
N ASP A 278 -11.18 -11.71 46.09
CA ASP A 278 -11.94 -11.51 47.34
C ASP A 278 -11.08 -10.90 48.47
N LEU A 279 -9.81 -11.29 48.57
CA LEU A 279 -8.86 -10.72 49.53
C LEU A 279 -8.36 -9.30 49.16
N GLY A 280 -8.79 -8.71 48.04
CA GLY A 280 -8.34 -7.39 47.57
C GLY A 280 -6.87 -7.33 47.11
N ILE A 281 -6.14 -8.45 47.17
CA ILE A 281 -4.69 -8.54 46.92
C ILE A 281 -4.34 -8.22 45.45
N PHE A 282 -5.31 -8.26 44.53
CA PHE A 282 -5.07 -7.97 43.12
C PHE A 282 -4.69 -6.50 42.88
N ASP A 283 -5.27 -5.56 43.61
CA ASP A 283 -4.99 -4.12 43.47
C ASP A 283 -3.69 -3.72 44.21
N ALA A 284 -3.41 -4.40 45.33
CA ALA A 284 -2.15 -4.24 46.08
C ALA A 284 -0.90 -4.54 45.24
N ARG A 285 -1.00 -5.32 44.15
CA ARG A 285 0.14 -5.52 43.21
C ARG A 285 0.37 -4.36 42.24
N GLY A 286 -0.62 -3.50 41.98
CA GLY A 286 -0.39 -2.23 41.29
C GLY A 286 0.46 -1.31 42.16
N LEU A 287 0.02 -1.15 43.41
CA LEU A 287 0.68 -0.35 44.45
C LEU A 287 2.10 -0.86 44.79
N LEU A 288 2.26 -2.17 45.07
CA LEU A 288 3.57 -2.76 45.42
C LEU A 288 4.55 -2.85 44.25
N ALA A 289 4.09 -2.78 43.00
CA ALA A 289 4.98 -2.72 41.83
C ALA A 289 5.53 -1.31 41.56
N GLY A 290 5.17 -0.30 42.37
CA GLY A 290 5.59 1.09 42.18
C GLY A 290 5.14 1.68 40.84
N ARG A 291 4.13 1.09 40.20
CA ARG A 291 3.60 1.59 38.93
C ARG A 291 2.70 2.77 39.23
N ALA A 292 3.30 3.96 39.27
CA ALA A 292 2.57 5.21 39.28
C ALA A 292 1.48 5.18 38.20
N ASN A 293 0.27 5.63 38.54
CA ASN A 293 -0.79 5.83 37.57
C ASN A 293 -0.37 6.94 36.62
N VAL A 294 0.20 6.55 35.49
CA VAL A 294 0.54 7.46 34.39
C VAL A 294 -0.78 7.99 33.82
N PRO A 295 -0.99 9.32 33.78
CA PRO A 295 -2.13 9.87 33.06
C PRO A 295 -2.01 9.47 31.59
N GLU A 296 -2.95 8.65 31.11
CA GLU A 296 -2.98 8.19 29.72
C GLU A 296 -3.24 9.39 28.81
N SER A 297 -2.47 9.56 27.73
CA SER A 297 -2.77 10.59 26.73
C SER A 297 -4.07 10.30 26.00
N PRO A 298 -4.72 11.29 25.35
CA PRO A 298 -5.95 11.07 24.59
C PRO A 298 -5.83 9.97 23.52
N LEU A 299 -4.64 9.77 22.94
CA LEU A 299 -4.36 8.69 21.99
C LEU A 299 -4.33 7.32 22.67
N THR A 300 -3.69 7.21 23.84
CA THR A 300 -3.69 5.97 24.64
C THR A 300 -5.11 5.61 25.10
N GLN A 301 -5.89 6.60 25.54
CA GLN A 301 -7.28 6.42 25.97
C GLN A 301 -8.16 5.89 24.82
N ARG A 302 -8.16 6.57 23.66
CA ARG A 302 -8.89 6.11 22.46
C ARG A 302 -8.47 4.71 22.01
N ALA A 303 -7.17 4.42 22.04
CA ALA A 303 -6.66 3.11 21.66
C ALA A 303 -7.06 2.00 22.66
N ARG A 304 -7.21 2.34 23.95
CA ARG A 304 -7.73 1.43 24.98
C ARG A 304 -9.22 1.19 24.80
N GLU A 305 -10.02 2.25 24.60
CA GLU A 305 -11.47 2.20 24.37
C GLU A 305 -11.82 1.39 23.12
N TYR A 306 -11.15 1.63 21.99
CA TYR A 306 -11.30 0.82 20.78
C TYR A 306 -11.02 -0.67 21.06
N LEU A 307 -9.93 -0.97 21.79
CA LEU A 307 -9.58 -2.35 22.13
C LEU A 307 -10.49 -2.96 23.20
N GLU A 308 -11.37 -2.20 23.84
CA GLU A 308 -12.45 -2.70 24.71
C GLU A 308 -13.68 -3.01 23.86
N MET A 309 -14.13 -2.08 23.01
CA MET A 309 -15.22 -2.29 22.03
C MET A 309 -14.97 -3.49 21.08
N ASP A 310 -13.76 -3.60 20.51
CA ASP A 310 -13.35 -4.69 19.59
C ASP A 310 -13.47 -6.08 20.26
N LYS A 311 -13.29 -6.16 21.59
CA LYS A 311 -13.53 -7.41 22.35
C LYS A 311 -15.02 -7.68 22.55
N GLU A 312 -15.81 -6.64 22.82
CA GLU A 312 -17.26 -6.77 23.02
C GLU A 312 -17.92 -7.25 21.73
N GLU A 313 -17.57 -6.64 20.58
CA GLU A 313 -17.95 -7.13 19.24
C GLU A 313 -17.48 -8.57 18.98
N GLU A 314 -16.25 -8.94 19.38
CA GLU A 314 -15.75 -10.32 19.23
C GLU A 314 -16.52 -11.32 20.11
N VAL A 315 -17.01 -10.91 21.29
CA VAL A 315 -17.84 -11.73 22.18
C VAL A 315 -19.25 -11.89 21.59
N GLU A 316 -19.90 -10.78 21.19
CA GLU A 316 -21.24 -10.82 20.58
C GLU A 316 -21.24 -11.67 19.30
N THR A 317 -20.24 -11.48 18.43
CA THR A 317 -20.08 -12.26 17.20
C THR A 317 -19.92 -13.76 17.49
N LYS A 318 -19.13 -14.12 18.51
CA LYS A 318 -18.99 -15.53 18.93
C LYS A 318 -20.29 -16.08 19.48
N ASP A 319 -21.00 -15.34 20.32
CA ASP A 319 -22.26 -15.79 20.89
C ASP A 319 -23.34 -15.98 19.81
N TRP A 320 -23.38 -15.12 18.79
CA TRP A 320 -24.19 -15.30 17.58
C TRP A 320 -23.79 -16.54 16.75
N GLU A 321 -22.49 -16.81 16.56
CA GLU A 321 -22.04 -18.06 15.93
C GLU A 321 -22.44 -19.29 16.78
N TRP A 322 -22.42 -19.19 18.12
CA TRP A 322 -22.84 -20.29 19.00
C TRP A 322 -24.35 -20.52 19.03
N THR A 323 -25.20 -19.48 19.01
CA THR A 323 -26.66 -19.62 18.96
C THR A 323 -27.10 -20.23 17.62
N THR A 324 -26.64 -19.68 16.50
CA THR A 324 -26.97 -20.19 15.15
C THR A 324 -26.49 -21.63 14.93
N VAL A 325 -25.35 -22.03 15.52
CA VAL A 325 -24.89 -23.44 15.51
C VAL A 325 -25.74 -24.35 16.41
N LYS A 326 -26.28 -23.85 17.53
CA LYS A 326 -27.20 -24.60 18.39
C LYS A 326 -28.56 -24.82 17.71
N GLU A 327 -29.11 -23.80 17.08
CA GLU A 327 -30.37 -23.88 16.33
C GLU A 327 -30.26 -24.86 15.16
N ARG A 328 -29.22 -24.73 14.34
CA ARG A 328 -28.93 -25.68 13.23
C ARG A 328 -28.75 -27.13 13.70
N LYS A 329 -28.34 -27.37 14.95
CA LYS A 329 -28.31 -28.72 15.54
C LYS A 329 -29.68 -29.19 16.01
N LYS A 330 -30.50 -28.30 16.58
CA LYS A 330 -31.85 -28.61 17.06
C LYS A 330 -32.78 -29.00 15.90
N ASP A 331 -32.60 -28.38 14.73
CA ASP A 331 -33.39 -28.68 13.52
C ASP A 331 -32.81 -29.85 12.70
N GLY A 332 -31.56 -30.23 12.92
CA GLY A 332 -30.84 -31.21 12.13
C GLY A 332 -31.25 -32.68 12.35
N ASP A 333 -31.87 -32.99 13.50
CA ASP A 333 -32.07 -34.38 13.95
C ASP A 333 -33.23 -35.14 13.27
N LYS A 334 -33.90 -34.53 12.28
CA LYS A 334 -35.05 -35.14 11.57
C LYS A 334 -34.85 -35.36 10.06
N ARG A 335 -33.66 -35.13 9.50
CA ARG A 335 -33.39 -35.35 8.06
C ARG A 335 -32.06 -36.08 7.83
N SER A 336 -32.13 -37.40 7.71
CA SER A 336 -31.02 -38.31 7.38
C SER A 336 -30.50 -38.22 5.92
N GLY A 337 -30.81 -37.13 5.21
CA GLY A 337 -30.31 -36.85 3.87
C GLY A 337 -28.88 -36.29 3.91
N SER A 338 -27.98 -36.84 3.10
CA SER A 338 -26.59 -36.38 3.02
C SER A 338 -26.51 -34.87 2.71
N PRO A 339 -25.80 -34.05 3.49
CA PRO A 339 -25.77 -32.61 3.29
C PRO A 339 -24.95 -32.24 2.05
N THR A 340 -25.65 -32.02 0.93
CA THR A 340 -25.12 -31.24 -0.19
C THR A 340 -24.76 -29.84 0.33
N LYS A 341 -23.48 -29.47 0.23
CA LYS A 341 -23.00 -28.19 0.77
C LYS A 341 -23.71 -27.04 0.02
N PRO A 342 -24.38 -26.10 0.72
CA PRO A 342 -24.94 -24.92 0.08
C PRO A 342 -23.79 -24.05 -0.44
N HIS A 343 -23.58 -24.10 -1.76
CA HIS A 343 -22.50 -23.36 -2.42
C HIS A 343 -22.94 -21.96 -2.91
N SER A 344 -24.23 -21.63 -2.79
CA SER A 344 -24.87 -20.42 -3.37
C SER A 344 -25.12 -19.26 -2.40
N GLU A 345 -25.30 -19.48 -1.09
CA GLU A 345 -25.61 -18.39 -0.13
C GLU A 345 -24.54 -17.28 -0.06
N LYS A 346 -23.30 -17.56 -0.52
CA LYS A 346 -22.17 -16.64 -0.47
C LYS A 346 -22.28 -15.41 -1.40
N SER A 347 -23.35 -15.26 -2.18
CA SER A 347 -23.57 -14.08 -3.03
C SER A 347 -24.59 -13.07 -2.47
N LEU A 348 -25.44 -13.43 -1.51
CA LEU A 348 -26.58 -12.58 -1.12
C LEU A 348 -26.17 -11.24 -0.48
N TRP A 349 -25.07 -11.20 0.27
CA TRP A 349 -24.53 -9.95 0.83
C TRP A 349 -23.99 -8.98 -0.23
N ARG A 350 -23.84 -9.42 -1.49
CA ARG A 350 -23.43 -8.58 -2.62
C ARG A 350 -24.61 -7.88 -3.31
N LYS A 351 -25.86 -8.26 -3.02
CA LYS A 351 -27.03 -7.56 -3.57
C LYS A 351 -27.25 -6.27 -2.77
N LEU A 352 -27.17 -5.14 -3.45
CA LEU A 352 -27.50 -3.84 -2.87
C LEU A 352 -28.99 -3.82 -2.49
N GLN A 353 -29.31 -3.52 -1.23
CA GLN A 353 -30.69 -3.40 -0.77
C GLN A 353 -31.15 -1.96 -0.95
N LEU A 354 -31.98 -1.70 -1.97
CA LEU A 354 -32.50 -0.37 -2.32
C LEU A 354 -32.99 0.46 -1.12
N SER A 355 -33.63 -0.18 -0.13
CA SER A 355 -34.05 0.49 1.11
C SER A 355 -32.87 1.13 1.86
N LYS A 356 -31.77 0.40 2.07
CA LYS A 356 -30.56 0.92 2.72
C LYS A 356 -29.85 2.00 1.91
N VAL A 357 -29.95 1.94 0.59
CA VAL A 357 -29.39 2.99 -0.29
C VAL A 357 -30.18 4.28 -0.13
N ARG A 358 -31.51 4.19 -0.06
CA ARG A 358 -32.39 5.36 0.02
C ARG A 358 -32.10 6.26 1.21
N ASP A 359 -31.69 5.68 2.33
CA ASP A 359 -31.37 6.41 3.56
C ASP A 359 -29.98 7.06 3.53
N VAL A 360 -29.03 6.54 2.73
CA VAL A 360 -27.62 6.98 2.70
C VAL A 360 -27.27 7.82 1.46
N ALA A 361 -27.87 7.47 0.32
CA ALA A 361 -27.54 7.96 -1.02
C ALA A 361 -28.84 8.20 -1.82
N PRO A 362 -29.64 9.23 -1.48
CA PRO A 362 -30.96 9.44 -2.05
C PRO A 362 -30.93 9.71 -3.55
N THR A 363 -29.90 10.39 -4.08
CA THR A 363 -29.76 10.61 -5.53
C THR A 363 -29.56 9.26 -6.22
N LEU A 364 -28.63 8.44 -5.74
CA LEU A 364 -28.38 7.12 -6.32
C LEU A 364 -29.62 6.20 -6.21
N ALA A 365 -30.32 6.21 -5.07
CA ALA A 365 -31.53 5.42 -4.88
C ALA A 365 -32.69 5.81 -5.82
N SER A 366 -32.75 7.07 -6.27
CA SER A 366 -33.72 7.52 -7.28
C SER A 366 -33.37 7.06 -8.71
N ILE A 367 -32.09 6.79 -8.97
CA ILE A 367 -31.53 6.45 -10.29
C ILE A 367 -31.39 4.94 -10.49
N LEU A 368 -31.20 4.20 -9.40
CA LEU A 368 -31.06 2.75 -9.37
C LEU A 368 -32.36 2.03 -9.72
N LYS A 369 -32.34 1.29 -10.83
CA LYS A 369 -33.36 0.28 -11.11
C LYS A 369 -33.05 -1.00 -10.33
N VAL A 370 -34.06 -1.84 -10.11
CA VAL A 370 -33.88 -3.14 -9.43
C VAL A 370 -32.99 -4.06 -10.27
N GLU A 371 -33.14 -4.00 -11.59
CA GLU A 371 -32.39 -4.78 -12.57
C GLU A 371 -30.91 -4.41 -12.60
N ASP A 372 -30.60 -3.10 -12.50
CA ASP A 372 -29.22 -2.57 -12.53
C ASP A 372 -28.35 -3.10 -11.34
N LEU A 373 -28.98 -3.74 -10.33
CA LEU A 373 -28.35 -4.31 -9.14
C LEU A 373 -28.15 -5.83 -9.18
N GLU A 374 -28.83 -6.54 -10.07
CA GLU A 374 -28.76 -8.00 -10.11
C GLU A 374 -27.52 -8.50 -10.86
N ASP A 375 -27.03 -7.73 -11.82
CA ASP A 375 -25.92 -8.08 -12.71
C ASP A 375 -24.52 -7.63 -12.23
N SER A 376 -24.41 -6.99 -11.05
CA SER A 376 -23.13 -6.54 -10.48
C SER A 376 -22.24 -7.70 -10.00
N LYS A 377 -21.68 -8.47 -10.95
CA LYS A 377 -20.74 -9.57 -10.70
C LYS A 377 -19.43 -9.04 -10.14
N SER A 378 -19.33 -9.07 -8.81
CA SER A 378 -18.14 -8.74 -8.02
C SER A 378 -17.52 -7.38 -8.31
N LEU A 379 -18.17 -6.35 -7.76
CA LEU A 379 -17.44 -5.15 -7.37
C LEU A 379 -16.52 -5.52 -6.20
N ASP A 380 -15.26 -5.86 -6.52
CA ASP A 380 -14.15 -5.93 -5.55
C ASP A 380 -13.63 -4.52 -5.17
N LYS A 381 -14.37 -3.49 -5.60
CA LYS A 381 -14.15 -2.05 -5.46
C LYS A 381 -14.98 -1.51 -4.28
N SER A 382 -14.34 -0.72 -3.42
CA SER A 382 -15.02 0.12 -2.43
C SER A 382 -15.59 1.35 -3.12
N VAL A 383 -16.85 1.72 -2.88
CA VAL A 383 -17.44 2.95 -3.42
C VAL A 383 -18.07 3.73 -2.27
N ILE A 384 -17.89 5.04 -2.24
CA ILE A 384 -18.52 5.92 -1.25
C ILE A 384 -19.93 6.28 -1.72
N MET A 385 -20.88 6.16 -0.80
CA MET A 385 -22.32 6.30 -1.05
C MET A 385 -22.90 7.55 -0.39
N ASN A 386 -22.37 7.98 0.76
CA ASN A 386 -23.00 9.05 1.53
C ASN A 386 -22.74 10.45 0.95
N GLU A 387 -23.73 10.96 0.21
CA GLU A 387 -23.72 12.28 -0.42
C GLU A 387 -23.48 13.42 0.59
N ALA A 388 -24.12 13.36 1.76
CA ALA A 388 -24.00 14.40 2.79
C ALA A 388 -22.58 14.44 3.40
N ARG A 389 -21.96 13.27 3.62
CA ARG A 389 -20.57 13.19 4.09
C ARG A 389 -19.57 13.65 3.03
N CYS A 390 -19.82 13.35 1.75
CA CYS A 390 -18.99 13.88 0.66
C CYS A 390 -19.05 15.42 0.60
N LYS A 391 -20.22 16.02 0.84
CA LYS A 391 -20.38 17.48 0.93
C LYS A 391 -19.67 18.06 2.16
N GLU A 392 -19.79 17.41 3.32
CA GLU A 392 -19.10 17.81 4.56
C GLU A 392 -17.57 17.89 4.39
N ILE A 393 -16.97 17.04 3.53
CA ILE A 393 -15.52 17.11 3.20
C ILE A 393 -15.18 18.49 2.65
N PHE A 394 -15.88 18.94 1.61
CA PHE A 394 -15.52 20.19 0.94
C PHE A 394 -16.02 21.45 1.67
N GLU A 395 -16.99 21.30 2.58
CA GLU A 395 -17.34 22.35 3.55
C GLU A 395 -16.29 22.53 4.66
N ARG A 396 -15.57 21.46 5.02
CA ARG A 396 -14.53 21.48 6.08
C ARG A 396 -13.14 21.78 5.54
N PHE A 397 -12.82 21.27 4.36
CA PHE A 397 -11.52 21.38 3.71
C PHE A 397 -11.69 22.20 2.43
N ASP A 398 -11.39 23.49 2.54
CA ASP A 398 -11.53 24.42 1.43
C ASP A 398 -10.58 24.06 0.28
N LEU A 399 -11.16 23.91 -0.92
CA LEU A 399 -10.46 23.68 -2.18
C LEU A 399 -10.69 24.82 -3.17
N SER A 400 -11.15 26.00 -2.71
CA SER A 400 -11.35 27.21 -3.52
C SER A 400 -10.12 27.60 -4.35
N GLU A 401 -8.90 27.29 -3.87
CA GLU A 401 -7.67 27.55 -4.62
C GLU A 401 -7.54 26.75 -5.93
N TYR A 402 -8.39 25.74 -6.14
CA TYR A 402 -8.50 24.94 -7.36
C TYR A 402 -9.69 25.35 -8.26
N GLU A 403 -10.36 26.49 -8.01
CA GLU A 403 -11.49 26.93 -8.84
C GLU A 403 -11.09 27.05 -10.32
N GLY A 404 -11.90 26.45 -11.21
CA GLY A 404 -11.60 26.41 -12.65
C GLY A 404 -10.45 25.49 -13.08
N CYS A 405 -9.92 24.62 -12.20
CA CYS A 405 -8.88 23.64 -12.57
C CYS A 405 -9.40 22.54 -13.53
N THR A 406 -8.48 21.72 -14.04
CA THR A 406 -8.79 20.42 -14.63
C THR A 406 -8.68 19.35 -13.54
N ILE A 407 -9.74 18.56 -13.33
CA ILE A 407 -9.74 17.39 -12.44
C ILE A 407 -9.59 16.13 -13.28
N LEU A 408 -8.71 15.22 -12.84
CA LEU A 408 -8.55 13.88 -13.37
C LEU A 408 -8.96 12.87 -12.28
N ASP A 409 -10.17 12.33 -12.38
CA ASP A 409 -10.75 11.39 -11.42
C ASP A 409 -10.71 9.97 -11.98
N PHE A 410 -10.07 9.04 -11.28
CA PHE A 410 -9.95 7.65 -11.73
C PHE A 410 -10.63 6.66 -10.79
N ASN A 411 -11.30 5.67 -11.40
CA ASN A 411 -12.19 4.72 -10.74
C ASN A 411 -13.32 5.37 -9.89
N PRO A 412 -14.04 6.41 -10.39
CA PRO A 412 -15.05 7.16 -9.63
C PRO A 412 -16.24 6.30 -9.14
N GLY A 413 -16.49 5.13 -9.73
CA GLY A 413 -17.56 4.23 -9.33
C GLY A 413 -18.93 4.83 -9.63
N TYR A 414 -19.74 5.07 -8.60
CA TYR A 414 -21.05 5.72 -8.77
C TYR A 414 -20.97 7.26 -8.95
N GLY A 415 -19.78 7.86 -8.90
CA GLY A 415 -19.60 9.30 -9.16
C GLY A 415 -20.15 10.25 -8.08
N ILE A 416 -20.61 9.73 -6.95
CA ILE A 416 -21.17 10.52 -5.83
C ILE A 416 -20.14 11.49 -5.26
N TYR A 417 -18.93 10.98 -4.99
CA TYR A 417 -17.80 11.81 -4.55
C TYR A 417 -17.38 12.80 -5.65
N SER A 418 -17.28 12.34 -6.90
CA SER A 418 -16.90 13.15 -8.07
C SER A 418 -17.85 14.33 -8.29
N LYS A 419 -19.17 14.11 -8.09
CA LYS A 419 -20.20 15.16 -8.11
C LYS A 419 -19.97 16.18 -7.00
N ALA A 420 -19.85 15.75 -5.74
CA ALA A 420 -19.61 16.66 -4.62
C ALA A 420 -18.31 17.48 -4.78
N LEU A 421 -17.25 16.87 -5.33
CA LEU A 421 -15.99 17.55 -5.65
C LEU A 421 -16.18 18.58 -6.79
N ASN A 422 -16.98 18.24 -7.81
CA ASN A 422 -17.29 19.16 -8.91
C ASN A 422 -18.09 20.36 -8.42
N ASP A 423 -19.14 20.13 -7.62
CA ASP A 423 -19.99 21.19 -7.05
C ASP A 423 -19.18 22.17 -6.18
N ALA A 424 -18.17 21.66 -5.45
CA ALA A 424 -17.30 22.47 -4.59
C ALA A 424 -16.20 23.22 -5.36
N VAL A 425 -15.51 22.56 -6.28
CA VAL A 425 -14.32 23.10 -6.99
C VAL A 425 -14.71 23.86 -8.26
N LYS A 426 -15.89 23.62 -8.84
CA LYS A 426 -16.34 24.18 -10.14
C LYS A 426 -15.24 24.11 -11.21
N PRO A 427 -14.73 22.91 -11.52
CA PRO A 427 -13.62 22.75 -12.44
C PRO A 427 -14.02 23.15 -13.86
N LYS A 428 -13.06 23.68 -14.63
CA LYS A 428 -13.25 23.89 -16.08
C LYS A 428 -13.52 22.56 -16.79
N LYS A 429 -12.91 21.47 -16.30
CA LYS A 429 -13.05 20.14 -16.87
C LYS A 429 -12.82 19.07 -15.80
N HIS A 430 -13.65 18.03 -15.78
CA HIS A 430 -13.58 16.94 -14.82
C HIS A 430 -13.64 15.60 -15.58
N ILE A 431 -12.47 15.03 -15.86
CA ILE A 431 -12.32 13.82 -16.67
C ILE A 431 -12.49 12.59 -15.76
N LEU A 432 -13.51 11.78 -16.02
CA LEU A 432 -13.85 10.59 -15.27
C LEU A 432 -13.32 9.34 -15.99
N LEU A 433 -12.25 8.75 -15.47
CA LEU A 433 -11.60 7.54 -15.99
C LEU A 433 -12.15 6.30 -15.29
N GLU A 434 -13.05 5.58 -15.96
CA GLU A 434 -13.69 4.39 -15.42
C GLU A 434 -13.50 3.20 -16.36
N GLY A 435 -12.71 2.22 -15.95
CA GLY A 435 -12.45 1.01 -16.75
C GLY A 435 -13.60 0.00 -16.72
N GLU A 436 -14.42 0.02 -15.67
CA GLU A 436 -15.54 -0.92 -15.48
C GLU A 436 -16.83 -0.38 -16.15
N THR A 437 -17.23 -0.99 -17.27
CA THR A 437 -18.44 -0.62 -18.04
C THR A 437 -19.72 -0.55 -17.21
N GLY A 438 -19.83 -1.36 -16.15
CA GLY A 438 -20.99 -1.38 -15.26
C GLY A 438 -21.24 -0.07 -14.50
N PHE A 439 -20.23 0.80 -14.37
CA PHE A 439 -20.39 2.12 -13.74
C PHE A 439 -20.77 3.24 -14.72
N ILE A 440 -20.45 3.11 -16.02
CA ILE A 440 -20.67 4.17 -17.02
C ILE A 440 -22.14 4.66 -17.05
N PRO A 441 -23.18 3.80 -17.07
CA PRO A 441 -24.57 4.25 -17.09
C PRO A 441 -25.02 4.99 -15.83
N TYR A 442 -24.27 4.88 -14.72
CA TYR A 442 -24.51 5.64 -13.49
C TYR A 442 -23.83 6.99 -13.54
N LEU A 443 -22.58 7.04 -14.01
CA LEU A 443 -21.85 8.29 -14.21
C LEU A 443 -22.61 9.21 -15.18
N GLU A 444 -23.12 8.69 -16.29
CA GLU A 444 -23.94 9.44 -17.25
C GLU A 444 -25.24 10.02 -16.63
N ARG A 445 -25.80 9.37 -15.61
CA ARG A 445 -27.04 9.82 -14.92
C ARG A 445 -26.77 10.75 -13.73
N ILE A 446 -25.61 10.66 -13.07
CA ILE A 446 -25.26 11.39 -11.84
C ILE A 446 -24.39 12.62 -12.13
N CYS A 447 -23.43 12.49 -13.05
CA CYS A 447 -22.43 13.50 -13.39
C CYS A 447 -22.89 14.31 -14.60
N THR A 448 -24.05 14.97 -14.49
CA THR A 448 -24.73 15.66 -15.61
C THR A 448 -24.21 17.07 -15.91
N HIS A 449 -23.29 17.62 -15.10
CA HIS A 449 -22.72 18.95 -15.30
C HIS A 449 -21.80 18.99 -16.53
N GLU A 450 -21.86 20.06 -17.33
CA GLU A 450 -21.16 20.18 -18.62
C GLU A 450 -19.63 20.02 -18.56
N SER A 451 -19.03 20.28 -17.39
CA SER A 451 -17.60 20.07 -17.14
C SER A 451 -17.16 18.59 -17.19
N PHE A 452 -18.09 17.64 -17.02
CA PHE A 452 -17.75 16.22 -16.91
C PHE A 452 -17.47 15.61 -18.29
N GLU A 453 -16.35 14.88 -18.39
CA GLU A 453 -16.05 14.06 -19.56
C GLU A 453 -15.78 12.61 -19.12
N ILE A 454 -16.69 11.70 -19.44
CA ILE A 454 -16.52 10.27 -19.14
C ILE A 454 -15.64 9.63 -20.21
N VAL A 455 -14.56 8.97 -19.78
CA VAL A 455 -13.63 8.26 -20.66
C VAL A 455 -13.44 6.84 -20.13
N GLN A 456 -13.92 5.86 -20.90
CA GLN A 456 -13.85 4.44 -20.51
C GLN A 456 -12.42 3.88 -20.69
N ARG A 457 -11.50 4.23 -19.79
CA ARG A 457 -10.09 3.77 -19.78
C ARG A 457 -9.60 3.52 -18.36
N ASP A 458 -8.62 2.63 -18.26
CA ASP A 458 -7.98 2.22 -17.01
C ASP A 458 -6.74 3.08 -16.70
N PHE A 459 -6.83 3.95 -15.67
CA PHE A 459 -5.73 4.85 -15.28
C PHE A 459 -4.49 4.15 -14.69
N TYR A 460 -4.58 2.86 -14.34
CA TYR A 460 -3.38 2.08 -13.97
C TYR A 460 -2.47 1.79 -15.17
N THR A 461 -2.91 2.09 -16.39
CA THR A 461 -2.10 1.98 -17.61
C THR A 461 -1.41 3.32 -17.89
N TRP A 462 -0.07 3.36 -17.84
CA TRP A 462 0.72 4.59 -18.04
C TRP A 462 0.33 5.37 -19.31
N LYS A 463 0.16 4.66 -20.42
CA LYS A 463 -0.24 5.23 -21.72
C LYS A 463 -1.56 5.98 -21.70
N THR A 464 -2.44 5.74 -20.72
CA THR A 464 -3.72 6.44 -20.62
C THR A 464 -3.53 7.95 -20.43
N LEU A 465 -2.46 8.40 -19.78
CA LEU A 465 -2.17 9.84 -19.70
C LEU A 465 -1.73 10.41 -21.05
N ASP A 466 -0.78 9.74 -21.71
CA ASP A 466 -0.26 10.13 -23.02
C ASP A 466 -1.37 10.16 -24.07
N ASP A 467 -2.26 9.16 -24.05
CA ASP A 467 -3.41 9.06 -24.94
C ASP A 467 -4.43 10.19 -24.69
N LEU A 468 -4.65 10.62 -23.43
CA LEU A 468 -5.52 11.77 -23.12
C LEU A 468 -4.95 13.10 -23.62
N ILE A 469 -3.63 13.26 -23.55
CA ILE A 469 -2.91 14.42 -24.10
C ILE A 469 -2.97 14.39 -25.62
N ALA A 470 -2.69 13.24 -26.25
CA ALA A 470 -2.73 13.05 -27.70
C ALA A 470 -4.14 13.22 -28.29
N MET A 471 -5.19 12.86 -27.55
CA MET A 471 -6.59 13.14 -27.91
C MET A 471 -7.00 14.61 -27.71
N GLY A 472 -6.11 15.48 -27.21
CA GLY A 472 -6.43 16.87 -26.86
C GLY A 472 -7.44 17.00 -25.71
N LYS A 473 -7.70 15.93 -24.97
CA LYS A 473 -8.65 15.92 -23.85
C LYS A 473 -8.04 16.54 -22.59
N LEU A 474 -6.73 16.42 -22.42
CA LEU A 474 -6.01 16.85 -21.24
C LEU A 474 -4.90 17.85 -21.62
N ASP A 475 -5.17 19.13 -21.38
CA ASP A 475 -4.19 20.21 -21.49
C ASP A 475 -3.68 20.54 -20.09
N ILE A 476 -2.38 20.32 -19.85
CA ILE A 476 -1.74 20.53 -18.55
C ILE A 476 -0.66 21.62 -18.69
N PRO A 477 -0.88 22.81 -18.11
CA PRO A 477 0.16 23.82 -18.03
C PRO A 477 1.24 23.37 -17.03
N LYS A 478 2.48 23.29 -17.51
CA LYS A 478 3.65 23.01 -16.69
C LYS A 478 3.94 24.20 -15.77
N VAL A 479 4.02 23.93 -14.46
CA VAL A 479 4.37 24.90 -13.42
C VAL A 479 5.74 24.50 -12.84
N PRO A 480 6.73 25.42 -12.75
CA PRO A 480 8.01 25.15 -12.08
C PRO A 480 7.81 24.66 -10.63
N ARG A 481 8.67 23.74 -10.16
CA ARG A 481 8.50 23.12 -8.84
C ARG A 481 8.65 24.14 -7.71
N GLU A 482 9.48 25.13 -7.94
CA GLU A 482 9.79 26.30 -7.11
C GLU A 482 8.54 27.16 -6.87
N GLU A 483 7.74 27.38 -7.92
CA GLU A 483 6.67 28.39 -7.94
C GLU A 483 5.48 28.01 -7.05
N GLY A 484 5.17 26.73 -6.93
CA GLY A 484 4.08 26.29 -6.07
C GLY A 484 3.62 24.85 -6.25
N VAL A 485 2.49 24.55 -5.61
CA VAL A 485 1.63 23.43 -5.97
C VAL A 485 0.90 23.83 -7.27
N ASN A 486 0.83 22.94 -8.25
CA ASN A 486 0.11 23.21 -9.50
C ASN A 486 -1.38 23.20 -9.21
N LYS A 487 -2.00 24.39 -9.16
CA LYS A 487 -3.42 24.58 -8.87
C LYS A 487 -4.34 24.36 -10.08
N LYS A 488 -3.77 24.24 -11.28
CA LYS A 488 -4.52 24.08 -12.54
C LYS A 488 -4.85 22.61 -12.85
N LEU A 489 -4.24 21.67 -12.13
CA LEU A 489 -4.50 20.24 -12.23
C LEU A 489 -4.69 19.64 -10.83
N LEU A 490 -5.78 18.90 -10.65
CA LEU A 490 -6.07 18.12 -9.46
C LEU A 490 -6.26 16.66 -9.85
N ILE A 491 -5.53 15.74 -9.21
CA ILE A 491 -5.75 14.31 -9.38
C ILE A 491 -6.62 13.82 -8.23
N THR A 492 -7.60 12.98 -8.51
CA THR A 492 -8.37 12.28 -7.49
C THR A 492 -8.66 10.86 -7.94
N GLY A 493 -9.00 9.97 -7.01
CA GLY A 493 -9.49 8.65 -7.40
C GLY A 493 -9.40 7.60 -6.32
N LEU A 494 -9.88 6.41 -6.67
CA LEU A 494 -9.91 5.26 -5.77
C LEU A 494 -8.82 4.24 -6.14
N LEU A 495 -8.01 3.89 -5.14
CA LEU A 495 -7.09 2.77 -5.24
C LEU A 495 -7.78 1.46 -4.86
N HIS A 496 -7.64 0.44 -5.71
CA HIS A 496 -8.11 -0.90 -5.40
C HIS A 496 -7.35 -1.46 -4.19
N LYS A 497 -8.04 -2.28 -3.38
CA LYS A 497 -7.44 -2.97 -2.22
C LYS A 497 -6.30 -3.94 -2.60
N ASP A 498 -6.25 -4.35 -3.86
CA ASP A 498 -5.43 -5.43 -4.35
C ASP A 498 -3.93 -5.05 -4.49
N ARG A 499 -3.16 -5.91 -5.17
CA ARG A 499 -1.74 -5.62 -5.44
C ARG A 499 -1.55 -4.48 -6.44
N LYS A 500 -2.50 -4.26 -7.36
CA LYS A 500 -2.47 -3.18 -8.37
C LYS A 500 -2.51 -1.82 -7.69
N GLY A 501 -3.50 -1.57 -6.81
CA GLY A 501 -3.59 -0.32 -6.05
C GLY A 501 -2.38 -0.04 -5.15
N ASN A 502 -1.88 -1.08 -4.46
CA ASN A 502 -0.65 -0.99 -3.67
C ASN A 502 0.58 -0.61 -4.52
N ARG A 503 0.72 -1.21 -5.71
CA ARG A 503 1.86 -0.96 -6.62
C ARG A 503 1.77 0.42 -7.26
N PHE A 504 0.56 0.86 -7.62
CA PHE A 504 0.30 2.18 -8.18
C PHE A 504 0.58 3.30 -7.19
N MET A 505 0.20 3.16 -5.93
CA MET A 505 0.57 4.13 -4.88
C MET A 505 2.10 4.27 -4.73
N ALA A 506 2.83 3.15 -4.77
CA ALA A 506 4.29 3.19 -4.74
C ALA A 506 4.88 3.86 -6.00
N GLN A 507 4.29 3.62 -7.17
CA GLN A 507 4.66 4.25 -8.43
C GLN A 507 4.37 5.76 -8.46
N ILE A 508 3.27 6.22 -7.85
CA ILE A 508 2.97 7.64 -7.65
C ILE A 508 4.11 8.30 -6.86
N LEU A 509 4.51 7.72 -5.72
CA LEU A 509 5.62 8.25 -4.92
C LEU A 509 6.96 8.21 -5.67
N ASP A 510 7.29 7.10 -6.34
CA ASP A 510 8.52 7.01 -7.13
C ASP A 510 8.54 8.07 -8.26
N ASN A 511 7.40 8.44 -8.84
CA ASN A 511 7.30 9.48 -9.87
C ASN A 511 7.32 10.92 -9.31
N ILE A 512 6.84 11.16 -8.09
CA ILE A 512 7.06 12.43 -7.37
C ILE A 512 8.56 12.66 -7.12
N GLY A 513 9.31 11.59 -6.84
CA GLY A 513 10.76 11.63 -6.67
C GLY A 513 11.53 11.84 -7.97
N LYS A 514 11.04 11.28 -9.09
CA LYS A 514 11.66 11.40 -10.42
C LYS A 514 11.23 12.62 -11.25
N GLU A 515 10.16 13.31 -10.84
CA GLU A 515 9.49 14.36 -11.65
C GLU A 515 8.93 13.84 -12.99
N ASP A 516 8.49 12.58 -13.01
CA ASP A 516 8.04 11.87 -14.21
C ASP A 516 6.50 11.81 -14.32
N TRP A 517 6.00 11.36 -15.47
CA TRP A 517 4.57 11.15 -15.76
C TRP A 517 3.75 12.42 -15.54
N ILE A 518 2.84 12.47 -14.56
CA ILE A 518 2.00 13.64 -14.29
C ILE A 518 2.72 14.71 -13.46
N PHE A 519 3.84 14.36 -12.81
CA PHE A 519 4.63 15.28 -11.97
C PHE A 519 5.66 16.09 -12.77
N GLN A 520 5.87 15.76 -14.05
CA GLN A 520 6.65 16.60 -14.98
C GLN A 520 6.03 18.00 -15.20
N TYR A 521 4.76 18.16 -14.83
CA TYR A 521 3.98 19.40 -14.88
C TYR A 521 4.03 20.21 -13.57
N GLY A 522 4.86 19.79 -12.61
CA GLY A 522 5.04 20.44 -11.31
C GLY A 522 4.44 19.63 -10.15
N ARG A 523 4.25 20.30 -9.01
CA ARG A 523 3.76 19.66 -7.77
C ARG A 523 2.24 19.52 -7.82
N VAL A 524 1.73 18.46 -8.46
CA VAL A 524 0.29 18.18 -8.59
C VAL A 524 -0.26 17.56 -7.28
N LYS A 525 -1.38 18.08 -6.76
CA LYS A 525 -2.08 17.52 -5.58
C LYS A 525 -2.87 16.27 -5.98
N CYS A 526 -2.85 15.25 -5.12
CA CYS A 526 -3.62 14.00 -5.29
C CYS A 526 -4.57 13.78 -4.11
N LEU A 527 -5.87 13.62 -4.37
CA LEU A 527 -6.89 13.23 -3.40
C LEU A 527 -7.24 11.74 -3.57
N LEU A 528 -6.61 10.86 -2.80
CA LEU A 528 -6.70 9.41 -3.02
C LEU A 528 -7.52 8.71 -1.94
N TRP A 529 -8.52 7.94 -2.36
CA TRP A 529 -9.20 6.99 -1.50
C TRP A 529 -8.40 5.69 -1.43
N ILE A 530 -7.87 5.37 -0.25
CA ILE A 530 -6.99 4.22 0.00
C ILE A 530 -7.53 3.34 1.14
N THR A 531 -7.26 2.04 1.14
CA THR A 531 -7.70 1.18 2.26
C THR A 531 -6.89 1.42 3.53
N GLU A 532 -7.47 1.18 4.72
CA GLU A 532 -6.78 1.32 6.01
C GLU A 532 -5.50 0.44 6.10
N GLU A 533 -5.48 -0.71 5.41
CA GLU A 533 -4.26 -1.53 5.32
C GLU A 533 -3.15 -0.82 4.55
N MET A 534 -3.48 -0.13 3.45
CA MET A 534 -2.52 0.69 2.70
C MET A 534 -2.10 1.90 3.53
N MET A 535 -3.06 2.63 4.11
CA MET A 535 -2.85 3.79 4.97
C MET A 535 -1.78 3.51 6.04
N SER A 536 -1.92 2.40 6.78
CA SER A 536 -0.97 2.00 7.84
C SER A 536 0.49 1.79 7.38
N ARG A 537 0.74 1.69 6.07
CA ARG A 537 2.08 1.56 5.47
C ARG A 537 2.70 2.90 5.08
N TYR A 538 1.89 3.92 4.81
CA TYR A 538 2.33 5.27 4.43
C TYR A 538 2.35 6.21 5.64
N ILE A 539 1.33 6.13 6.51
CA ILE A 539 1.25 6.89 7.77
C ILE A 539 1.30 5.89 8.95
N PRO A 540 2.49 5.41 9.33
CA PRO A 540 2.65 4.43 10.40
C PRO A 540 2.52 5.10 11.78
N ARG A 541 1.55 4.65 12.58
CA ARG A 541 1.39 5.10 13.98
C ARG A 541 2.47 4.54 14.94
N THR A 542 3.34 3.63 14.46
CA THR A 542 4.45 3.02 15.23
C THR A 542 5.64 2.70 14.33
N PHE A 543 6.86 2.71 14.89
CA PHE A 543 8.06 2.28 14.15
C PHE A 543 8.04 0.84 13.67
N GLY A 544 7.33 -0.07 14.36
CA GLY A 544 7.14 -1.45 13.88
C GLY A 544 6.45 -1.53 12.50
N ARG A 545 5.59 -0.55 12.19
CA ARG A 545 4.89 -0.40 10.91
C ARG A 545 5.65 0.48 9.89
N ARG A 546 6.54 1.37 10.36
CA ARG A 546 7.39 2.21 9.47
C ARG A 546 8.26 1.34 8.56
N ASN A 547 8.29 1.72 7.29
CA ASN A 547 8.88 0.96 6.18
C ASN A 547 9.31 1.93 5.06
N ARG A 548 9.93 1.44 3.97
CA ARG A 548 10.37 2.27 2.84
C ARG A 548 9.30 3.24 2.33
N ALA A 549 8.05 2.80 2.21
CA ALA A 549 6.98 3.61 1.64
C ALA A 549 6.56 4.79 2.54
N ALA A 550 6.60 4.61 3.86
CA ALA A 550 6.41 5.70 4.82
C ALA A 550 7.51 6.76 4.69
N VAL A 551 8.77 6.34 4.65
CA VAL A 551 9.89 7.30 4.55
C VAL A 551 9.97 7.96 3.18
N LEU A 552 9.51 7.29 2.12
CA LEU A 552 9.34 7.93 0.81
C LEU A 552 8.30 9.05 0.85
N ILE A 553 7.15 8.84 1.47
CA ILE A 553 6.12 9.90 1.52
C ILE A 553 6.60 11.05 2.42
N GLU A 554 7.20 10.76 3.58
CA GLU A 554 7.87 11.74 4.47
C GLU A 554 8.87 12.64 3.72
N ALA A 555 9.62 12.10 2.75
CA ALA A 555 10.64 12.83 2.00
C ALA A 555 10.10 13.64 0.81
N LEU A 556 8.90 13.32 0.32
CA LEU A 556 8.43 13.74 -1.01
C LEU A 556 7.08 14.48 -1.00
N ALA A 557 6.23 14.26 -0.01
CA ALA A 557 4.91 14.86 0.06
C ALA A 557 4.42 15.08 1.49
N ASN A 558 3.71 16.19 1.69
CA ASN A 558 2.82 16.33 2.83
C ASN A 558 1.62 15.45 2.54
N ILE A 559 1.36 14.49 3.43
CA ILE A 559 0.12 13.71 3.42
C ILE A 559 -0.76 14.17 4.58
N ARG A 560 -2.08 14.16 4.36
CA ARG A 560 -3.09 14.56 5.35
C ARG A 560 -4.34 13.71 5.19
N VAL A 561 -4.92 13.26 6.29
CA VAL A 561 -6.25 12.62 6.28
C VAL A 561 -7.36 13.66 6.19
N LEU A 562 -8.24 13.53 5.20
CA LEU A 562 -9.46 14.35 5.08
C LEU A 562 -10.69 13.61 5.62
N ALA A 563 -10.79 12.31 5.33
CA ALA A 563 -11.86 11.45 5.80
C ALA A 563 -11.33 10.05 6.11
N GLN A 564 -11.86 9.41 7.15
CA GLN A 564 -11.50 8.05 7.54
C GLN A 564 -12.70 7.27 8.12
N PRO A 565 -12.69 5.92 8.06
CA PRO A 565 -13.53 5.10 8.93
C PRO A 565 -13.12 5.30 10.42
N PRO A 566 -13.87 4.72 11.38
CA PRO A 566 -13.51 4.82 12.80
C PRO A 566 -12.11 4.25 13.05
N GLU A 567 -11.29 4.98 13.80
CA GLU A 567 -9.88 4.65 14.00
C GLU A 567 -9.70 3.27 14.64
N ARG A 568 -9.18 2.31 13.86
CA ARG A 568 -8.85 0.98 14.38
C ARG A 568 -7.47 0.97 15.02
N PHE A 569 -7.39 0.58 16.29
CA PHE A 569 -6.13 0.48 17.02
C PHE A 569 -5.73 -0.96 17.29
N THR A 570 -4.44 -1.26 17.12
CA THR A 570 -3.88 -2.56 17.49
C THR A 570 -3.24 -2.56 18.87
N TRP A 571 -3.12 -3.75 19.45
CA TRP A 571 -2.37 -3.95 20.70
C TRP A 571 -0.92 -3.46 20.68
N SER A 572 -0.29 -3.42 19.50
CA SER A 572 1.04 -2.81 19.33
C SER A 572 1.00 -1.28 19.41
N GLU A 573 -0.02 -0.64 18.84
CA GLU A 573 -0.21 0.82 18.88
C GLU A 573 -0.54 1.30 20.29
N HIS A 574 -1.54 0.69 20.94
CA HIS A 574 -1.87 1.00 22.34
C HIS A 574 -0.64 0.84 23.28
N ARG A 575 0.16 -0.22 23.10
CA ARG A 575 1.41 -0.40 23.87
C ARG A 575 2.49 0.63 23.54
N PHE A 576 2.53 1.16 22.32
CA PHE A 576 3.48 2.18 21.90
C PHE A 576 3.06 3.56 22.45
N PHE A 577 1.80 3.95 22.32
CA PHE A 577 1.28 5.19 22.90
C PHE A 577 1.43 5.21 24.42
N LYS A 578 1.10 4.11 25.11
CA LYS A 578 1.32 4.01 26.55
C LYS A 578 2.80 4.18 26.93
N ARG A 579 3.75 3.78 26.08
CA ARG A 579 5.19 4.07 26.30
C ARG A 579 5.55 5.52 26.04
N ILE A 580 4.95 6.18 25.06
CA ILE A 580 5.11 7.62 24.85
C ILE A 580 4.63 8.38 26.10
N ASP A 581 3.52 7.96 26.70
CA ASP A 581 3.03 8.53 27.96
C ASP A 581 4.05 8.35 29.10
N PHE A 582 4.61 7.14 29.28
CA PHE A 582 5.72 6.90 30.22
C PHE A 582 6.95 7.77 29.90
N TRP A 583 7.34 7.87 28.63
CA TRP A 583 8.52 8.62 28.18
C TRP A 583 8.41 10.12 28.45
N ASN A 584 7.23 10.68 28.26
CA ASN A 584 6.95 12.10 28.49
C ASN A 584 6.85 12.45 30.00
N MET A 585 6.95 11.49 30.92
CA MET A 585 6.96 11.78 32.37
C MET A 585 8.30 12.36 32.82
N PRO A 586 8.33 13.49 33.56
CA PRO A 586 9.59 14.07 34.07
C PRO A 586 10.42 13.13 34.97
N SER A 587 9.80 12.12 35.57
CA SER A 587 10.45 11.13 36.43
C SER A 587 10.98 9.89 35.69
N HIS A 588 10.71 9.76 34.39
CA HIS A 588 11.08 8.57 33.63
C HIS A 588 12.59 8.52 33.36
N LYS A 589 13.17 7.33 33.49
CA LYS A 589 14.57 7.08 33.16
C LYS A 589 14.62 6.18 31.91
N PRO A 590 15.18 6.64 30.78
CA PRO A 590 15.30 5.87 29.56
C PRO A 590 15.91 4.48 29.82
N ASN A 591 15.22 3.43 29.37
CA ASN A 591 15.69 2.05 29.48
C ASN A 591 15.95 1.43 28.10
N GLU A 592 16.59 0.25 28.09
CA GLU A 592 16.92 -0.49 26.85
C GLU A 592 15.68 -0.76 25.97
N GLN A 593 14.51 -0.99 26.59
CA GLN A 593 13.27 -1.26 25.86
C GLN A 593 12.70 0.00 25.19
N ASP A 594 12.95 1.19 25.74
CA ASP A 594 12.52 2.45 25.10
C ASP A 594 13.36 2.74 23.86
N ARG A 595 14.67 2.48 23.92
CA ARG A 595 15.58 2.50 22.77
C ARG A 595 15.17 1.45 21.72
N ALA A 596 14.92 0.22 22.16
CA ALA A 596 14.50 -0.89 21.29
C ALA A 596 13.08 -0.73 20.70
N THR A 597 12.25 0.18 21.23
CA THR A 597 10.95 0.55 20.65
C THR A 597 10.98 1.87 19.89
N GLY A 598 12.06 2.65 20.00
CA GLY A 598 12.23 3.95 19.34
C GLY A 598 11.34 5.04 19.92
N VAL A 599 10.86 4.88 21.16
CA VAL A 599 9.92 5.83 21.76
C VAL A 599 10.56 7.22 21.94
N GLU A 600 11.89 7.28 22.08
CA GLU A 600 12.67 8.52 22.00
C GLU A 600 12.44 9.32 20.70
N TYR A 601 12.29 8.62 19.56
CA TYR A 601 12.16 9.20 18.22
C TYR A 601 10.71 9.37 17.77
N TYR A 602 9.69 9.22 18.63
CA TYR A 602 8.29 9.16 18.20
C TYR A 602 7.81 10.38 17.35
N LYS A 603 8.46 11.54 17.52
CA LYS A 603 8.21 12.76 16.76
C LYS A 603 8.69 12.71 15.29
N GLU A 604 9.52 11.73 14.94
CA GLU A 604 9.95 11.44 13.55
C GLU A 604 8.90 10.61 12.78
N LEU A 605 7.81 10.17 13.42
CA LEU A 605 6.71 9.51 12.74
C LEU A 605 5.73 10.56 12.21
N ILE A 606 5.48 10.53 10.90
CA ILE A 606 4.54 11.40 10.17
C ILE A 606 3.21 11.60 10.92
N TYR A 607 2.64 10.53 11.49
CA TYR A 607 1.38 10.56 12.25
C TYR A 607 1.36 11.59 13.41
N PHE A 608 2.52 11.88 14.01
CA PHE A 608 2.65 12.89 15.07
C PHE A 608 3.11 14.27 14.55
N GLN A 609 3.54 14.36 13.29
CA GLN A 609 3.88 15.60 12.60
C GLN A 609 2.66 16.21 11.87
N GLU A 610 1.70 15.37 11.45
CA GLU A 610 0.47 15.79 10.78
C GLU A 610 -0.42 16.65 11.68
N SER A 611 -0.61 17.91 11.27
CA SER A 611 -1.63 18.79 11.82
C SER A 611 -3.04 18.33 11.39
N ASN A 612 -3.68 17.53 12.24
CA ASN A 612 -5.06 17.06 12.07
C ASN A 612 -6.12 18.17 12.34
N GLU A 613 -5.86 19.41 11.92
CA GLU A 613 -6.71 20.58 12.16
C GLU A 613 -7.14 21.26 10.84
N PRO A 614 -8.44 21.27 10.49
CA PRO A 614 -9.54 20.57 11.15
C PRO A 614 -9.44 19.03 11.06
N ALA A 615 -10.14 18.36 11.98
CA ALA A 615 -10.11 16.92 12.16
C ALA A 615 -10.81 16.15 11.02
N PRO A 616 -10.30 14.96 10.64
CA PRO A 616 -10.83 14.18 9.54
C PRO A 616 -12.27 13.71 9.80
N ILE A 617 -13.08 13.72 8.74
CA ILE A 617 -14.49 13.34 8.82
C ILE A 617 -14.61 11.83 9.03
N GLN A 618 -15.46 11.46 9.99
CA GLN A 618 -15.69 10.08 10.40
C GLN A 618 -16.83 9.47 9.58
N PHE A 619 -16.46 8.60 8.65
CA PHE A 619 -17.38 7.78 7.86
C PHE A 619 -17.75 6.53 8.64
N LYS A 620 -18.99 6.06 8.49
CA LYS A 620 -19.50 4.81 9.06
C LYS A 620 -19.47 3.69 8.01
N LEU A 621 -19.53 2.45 8.45
CA LEU A 621 -19.63 1.27 7.57
C LEU A 621 -20.80 1.37 6.56
N GLN A 622 -21.87 2.07 6.92
CA GLN A 622 -23.06 2.30 6.10
C GLN A 622 -22.79 3.23 4.90
N ASP A 623 -21.79 4.10 5.01
CA ASP A 623 -21.44 5.12 4.01
C ASP A 623 -20.63 4.55 2.83
N TYR A 624 -20.20 3.28 2.93
CA TYR A 624 -19.47 2.55 1.91
C TYR A 624 -20.32 1.45 1.27
N TRP A 625 -19.99 1.13 0.01
CA TRP A 625 -20.48 -0.05 -0.68
C TRP A 625 -19.32 -0.92 -1.19
N PRO A 626 -19.33 -2.25 -0.97
CA PRO A 626 -20.22 -2.98 -0.06
C PRO A 626 -20.08 -2.54 1.41
N GLN A 627 -21.15 -2.71 2.20
CA GLN A 627 -21.18 -2.38 3.65
C GLN A 627 -20.41 -3.44 4.47
N VAL A 628 -19.10 -3.53 4.25
CA VAL A 628 -18.19 -4.55 4.82
C VAL A 628 -16.86 -3.91 5.18
N THR A 629 -16.26 -4.33 6.30
CA THR A 629 -15.08 -3.67 6.88
C THR A 629 -13.85 -3.65 5.98
N TRP A 630 -13.78 -4.51 4.95
CA TRP A 630 -12.71 -4.48 3.96
C TRP A 630 -12.86 -3.38 2.89
N ALA A 631 -14.06 -2.84 2.72
CA ALA A 631 -14.40 -1.79 1.77
C ALA A 631 -14.37 -0.38 2.40
N GLU A 632 -14.04 -0.27 3.69
CA GLU A 632 -13.74 1.02 4.30
C GLU A 632 -12.47 1.62 3.68
N SER A 633 -12.55 2.88 3.29
CA SER A 633 -11.47 3.62 2.64
C SER A 633 -11.28 5.00 3.27
N THR A 634 -10.03 5.42 3.34
CA THR A 634 -9.55 6.67 3.92
C THR A 634 -9.21 7.61 2.77
N LEU A 635 -9.74 8.83 2.77
CA LEU A 635 -9.35 9.88 1.84
C LEU A 635 -8.12 10.59 2.36
N VAL A 636 -7.03 10.52 1.59
CA VAL A 636 -5.79 11.23 1.86
C VAL A 636 -5.53 12.31 0.81
N ASP A 637 -5.23 13.51 1.26
CA ASP A 637 -4.60 14.58 0.46
C ASP A 637 -3.10 14.35 0.48
N ILE A 638 -2.52 14.15 -0.70
CA ILE A 638 -1.08 14.03 -0.91
C ILE A 638 -0.64 15.21 -1.75
N THR A 639 0.08 16.13 -1.13
CA THR A 639 0.61 17.34 -1.75
C THR A 639 2.13 17.24 -1.81
N PRO A 640 2.74 17.05 -3.00
CA PRO A 640 4.19 17.01 -3.15
C PRO A 640 4.87 18.24 -2.55
N ILE A 641 5.92 18.03 -1.78
CA ILE A 641 6.75 19.12 -1.24
C ILE A 641 7.82 19.53 -2.24
N TYR A 642 8.40 20.71 -2.01
CA TYR A 642 9.67 21.06 -2.58
C TYR A 642 10.76 20.38 -1.74
N PRO A 643 11.49 19.40 -2.28
CA PRO A 643 12.29 18.49 -1.47
C PRO A 643 13.57 19.17 -0.99
N MET A 644 14.33 18.51 -0.12
CA MET A 644 15.64 19.00 0.32
C MET A 644 16.58 19.20 -0.87
N HIS A 645 17.44 20.22 -0.83
CA HIS A 645 18.36 20.61 -1.93
C HIS A 645 19.06 19.44 -2.63
N TYR A 646 19.59 18.49 -1.85
CA TYR A 646 20.22 17.29 -2.40
C TYR A 646 19.29 16.53 -3.35
N LEU A 647 18.03 16.28 -2.95
CA LEU A 647 17.06 15.51 -3.73
C LEU A 647 16.53 16.23 -4.99
N ARG A 648 16.89 17.50 -5.21
CA ARG A 648 16.47 18.27 -6.40
C ARG A 648 17.32 18.00 -7.64
N GLY A 649 18.53 17.44 -7.47
CA GLY A 649 19.51 17.41 -8.57
C GLY A 649 20.21 18.74 -8.81
N ASP A 650 20.24 19.65 -7.83
CA ASP A 650 20.97 20.93 -7.89
C ASP A 650 22.48 20.77 -8.22
N VAL A 651 23.03 19.56 -8.05
CA VAL A 651 24.44 19.22 -8.35
C VAL A 651 24.54 18.59 -9.75
N PRO A 652 25.32 19.18 -10.68
CA PRO A 652 25.56 18.58 -11.99
C PRO A 652 26.09 17.14 -11.92
N ASP A 653 25.66 16.30 -12.86
CA ASP A 653 26.01 14.87 -12.98
C ASP A 653 25.69 13.99 -11.74
N SER A 654 24.99 14.52 -10.73
CA SER A 654 24.46 13.72 -9.62
C SER A 654 23.20 12.95 -10.03
N GLU A 655 22.94 11.84 -9.35
CA GLU A 655 21.66 11.12 -9.45
C GLU A 655 21.04 10.97 -8.04
N PRO A 656 20.66 12.06 -7.34
CA PRO A 656 20.45 12.03 -5.89
C PRO A 656 19.31 11.10 -5.47
N TRP A 657 18.25 11.05 -6.30
CA TRP A 657 17.13 10.13 -6.14
C TRP A 657 17.55 8.65 -6.18
N LYS A 658 18.49 8.29 -7.06
CA LYS A 658 19.02 6.92 -7.20
C LYS A 658 19.76 6.50 -5.93
N PHE A 659 20.66 7.34 -5.43
CA PHE A 659 21.42 7.06 -4.21
C PHE A 659 20.56 7.12 -2.95
N PHE A 660 19.63 8.07 -2.86
CA PHE A 660 18.63 8.14 -1.78
C PHE A 660 17.79 6.86 -1.72
N ASN A 661 17.22 6.43 -2.84
CA ASN A 661 16.43 5.22 -2.91
C ASN A 661 17.27 3.95 -2.62
N HIS A 662 18.55 3.93 -3.02
CA HIS A 662 19.47 2.83 -2.71
C HIS A 662 19.76 2.71 -1.20
N ILE A 663 20.12 3.82 -0.55
CA ILE A 663 20.35 3.86 0.91
C ILE A 663 19.06 3.52 1.63
N LEU A 664 17.94 4.17 1.30
CA LEU A 664 16.64 3.90 1.93
C LEU A 664 16.24 2.44 1.83
N THR A 665 16.40 1.82 0.65
CA THR A 665 16.10 0.40 0.46
C THR A 665 17.01 -0.49 1.32
N SER A 666 18.32 -0.23 1.32
CA SER A 666 19.31 -0.99 2.11
C SER A 666 19.05 -0.88 3.61
N MET A 667 18.81 0.34 4.11
CA MET A 667 18.46 0.61 5.51
C MET A 667 17.15 -0.07 5.92
N MET A 668 16.11 0.01 5.08
CA MET A 668 14.79 -0.56 5.36
C MET A 668 14.68 -2.07 5.11
N MET A 669 15.67 -2.71 4.48
CA MET A 669 15.82 -4.18 4.54
C MET A 669 16.26 -4.64 5.94
N GLY A 670 17.11 -3.85 6.59
CA GLY A 670 17.68 -4.13 7.91
C GLY A 670 17.00 -3.39 9.07
N ARG A 671 15.67 -3.15 9.05
CA ARG A 671 14.94 -2.24 9.98
C ARG A 671 15.37 -2.25 11.47
N GLN A 672 15.79 -3.41 11.99
CA GLN A 672 16.16 -3.62 13.40
C GLN A 672 17.69 -3.74 13.62
N THR A 673 18.52 -3.45 12.62
CA THR A 673 20.00 -3.38 12.77
C THR A 673 20.44 -1.94 12.97
N SER A 674 21.62 -1.73 13.55
CA SER A 674 22.23 -0.39 13.61
C SER A 674 22.56 0.12 12.19
N VAL A 675 22.72 1.44 12.02
CA VAL A 675 23.23 2.01 10.76
C VAL A 675 24.60 1.44 10.42
N LYS A 676 25.52 1.32 11.41
CA LYS A 676 26.85 0.75 11.19
C LYS A 676 26.77 -0.68 10.63
N ASP A 677 25.92 -1.53 11.21
CA ASP A 677 25.69 -2.90 10.73
C ASP A 677 24.94 -2.97 9.39
N ALA A 678 24.20 -1.93 9.01
CA ALA A 678 23.50 -1.87 7.73
C ALA A 678 24.44 -1.44 6.60
N LEU A 679 25.27 -0.41 6.83
CA LEU A 679 26.31 0.04 5.91
C LEU A 679 27.33 -1.09 5.63
N ALA A 680 27.82 -1.78 6.66
CA ALA A 680 28.76 -2.90 6.50
C ALA A 680 28.20 -4.07 5.64
N LYS A 681 26.88 -4.14 5.42
CA LYS A 681 26.24 -5.13 4.53
C LYS A 681 26.06 -4.63 3.10
N MET A 682 26.18 -3.32 2.85
CA MET A 682 26.11 -2.74 1.49
C MET A 682 27.42 -2.97 0.73
N GLY A 683 28.56 -2.93 1.42
CA GLY A 683 29.88 -3.19 0.88
C GLY A 683 30.94 -3.10 1.98
N GLY A 684 32.07 -3.80 1.83
CA GLY A 684 33.14 -3.78 2.82
C GLY A 684 33.73 -2.37 2.99
N GLY A 685 33.76 -1.86 4.22
CA GLY A 685 34.26 -0.52 4.52
C GLY A 685 33.25 0.61 4.32
N THR A 686 32.00 0.33 3.91
CA THR A 686 30.96 1.38 3.78
C THR A 686 30.63 2.02 5.14
N GLU A 687 30.79 1.26 6.21
CA GLU A 687 30.71 1.75 7.59
C GLU A 687 31.73 2.86 7.92
N MET A 688 32.84 2.94 7.19
CA MET A 688 33.84 4.01 7.36
C MET A 688 33.29 5.38 6.95
N LEU A 689 32.17 5.47 6.21
CA LEU A 689 31.50 6.74 5.91
C LEU A 689 31.17 7.53 7.17
N LEU A 690 30.78 6.85 8.25
CA LEU A 690 30.48 7.44 9.56
C LEU A 690 31.72 8.08 10.21
N GLU A 691 32.92 7.71 9.78
CA GLU A 691 34.21 8.14 10.32
C GLU A 691 34.99 9.04 9.33
N THR A 692 34.66 9.02 8.03
CA THR A 692 35.31 9.81 6.98
C THR A 692 34.55 11.09 6.62
N ASP A 693 33.23 11.03 6.46
CA ASP A 693 32.41 12.19 6.10
C ASP A 693 32.20 13.15 7.29
N GLU A 694 32.40 14.45 7.08
CA GLU A 694 32.29 15.47 8.12
C GLU A 694 30.86 15.68 8.61
N THR A 695 29.87 15.59 7.71
CA THR A 695 28.46 15.77 8.07
C THR A 695 27.96 14.58 8.89
N LEU A 696 28.34 13.35 8.52
CA LEU A 696 28.00 12.15 9.30
C LEU A 696 28.72 12.12 10.66
N LYS A 697 29.98 12.57 10.73
CA LYS A 697 30.71 12.71 12.00
C LYS A 697 30.05 13.69 12.98
N SER A 698 29.29 14.67 12.49
CA SER A 698 28.52 15.59 13.34
C SER A 698 27.26 14.96 13.97
N MET A 699 26.90 13.73 13.59
CA MET A 699 25.71 12.99 14.06
C MET A 699 26.15 11.79 14.95
N PRO A 700 26.46 12.00 16.24
CA PRO A 700 27.11 10.99 17.08
C PRO A 700 26.24 9.77 17.43
N ASP A 701 24.91 9.91 17.38
CA ASP A 701 23.95 8.81 17.62
C ASP A 701 23.81 7.89 16.40
N LEU A 702 23.97 8.45 15.18
CA LEU A 702 23.64 7.83 13.90
C LEU A 702 24.21 6.42 13.75
N ALA A 703 25.49 6.22 14.09
CA ALA A 703 26.15 4.92 13.98
C ALA A 703 25.44 3.80 14.77
N THR A 704 24.87 4.14 15.93
CA THR A 704 24.20 3.20 16.86
C THR A 704 22.69 3.14 16.67
N LYS A 705 22.10 4.17 16.07
CA LYS A 705 20.67 4.29 15.77
C LYS A 705 20.20 3.08 14.94
N HIS A 706 19.03 2.54 15.24
CA HIS A 706 18.44 1.51 14.38
C HIS A 706 17.88 2.14 13.11
N THR A 707 18.02 1.46 11.97
CA THR A 707 17.66 2.04 10.67
C THR A 707 16.18 2.44 10.54
N VAL A 708 15.27 1.82 11.30
CA VAL A 708 13.85 2.20 11.31
C VAL A 708 13.57 3.54 12.01
N TYR A 709 14.50 4.07 12.81
CA TYR A 709 14.39 5.37 13.50
C TYR A 709 15.05 6.52 12.74
N LEU A 710 15.63 6.28 11.57
CA LEU A 710 16.29 7.31 10.77
C LEU A 710 15.31 8.38 10.29
N SER A 711 15.61 9.66 10.53
CA SER A 711 14.86 10.77 9.90
C SER A 711 15.11 10.80 8.38
N VAL A 712 14.27 11.50 7.62
CA VAL A 712 14.59 11.81 6.21
C VAL A 712 15.93 12.54 6.08
N SER A 713 16.26 13.47 6.99
CA SER A 713 17.56 14.16 6.94
C SER A 713 18.75 13.22 7.15
N ASP A 714 18.62 12.22 8.04
CA ASP A 714 19.67 11.21 8.26
C ASP A 714 19.93 10.43 6.96
N ILE A 715 18.86 10.06 6.24
CA ILE A 715 18.94 9.27 5.00
C ILE A 715 19.46 10.11 3.84
N VAL A 716 19.09 11.40 3.76
CA VAL A 716 19.64 12.35 2.79
C VAL A 716 21.13 12.57 3.03
N ALA A 717 21.58 12.72 4.28
CA ALA A 717 22.99 12.83 4.62
C ALA A 717 23.77 11.56 4.23
N LEU A 718 23.26 10.37 4.60
CA LEU A 718 23.84 9.08 4.21
C LEU A 718 23.89 8.89 2.68
N ALA A 719 22.85 9.32 1.95
CA ALA A 719 22.81 9.26 0.49
C ALA A 719 23.87 10.14 -0.16
N LYS A 720 23.99 11.40 0.30
CA LYS A 720 25.01 12.33 -0.18
C LYS A 720 26.42 11.81 0.11
N ALA A 721 26.69 11.36 1.34
CA ALA A 721 27.99 10.80 1.71
C ALA A 721 28.34 9.55 0.88
N TYR A 722 27.35 8.70 0.58
CA TYR A 722 27.53 7.51 -0.26
C TYR A 722 27.75 7.85 -1.75
N GLU A 723 27.04 8.84 -2.30
CA GLU A 723 27.23 9.31 -3.69
C GLU A 723 28.65 9.82 -3.92
N PHE A 724 29.22 10.57 -2.98
CA PHE A 724 30.59 11.09 -3.11
C PHE A 724 31.67 10.15 -2.57
N TRP A 725 31.31 8.95 -2.12
CA TRP A 725 32.28 7.99 -1.57
C TRP A 725 33.22 7.44 -2.66
N PRO A 726 34.56 7.53 -2.51
CA PRO A 726 35.50 7.07 -3.54
C PRO A 726 35.54 5.55 -3.75
N TRP A 727 35.05 4.78 -2.77
CA TRP A 727 35.07 3.31 -2.79
C TRP A 727 33.68 2.68 -2.93
N ARG A 728 32.67 3.48 -3.32
CA ARG A 728 31.35 2.95 -3.67
C ARG A 728 31.45 2.01 -4.88
N ALA A 729 30.49 1.10 -5.00
CA ALA A 729 30.35 0.33 -6.23
C ALA A 729 29.94 1.28 -7.39
N ASP A 730 30.60 1.16 -8.54
CA ASP A 730 30.41 2.07 -9.70
C ASP A 730 28.94 2.26 -10.10
N ASP A 731 28.13 1.22 -9.94
CA ASP A 731 26.67 1.35 -9.91
C ASP A 731 26.02 0.30 -8.99
N PRO A 732 25.31 0.71 -7.92
CA PRO A 732 24.58 -0.22 -7.08
C PRO A 732 23.41 -0.93 -7.79
N PHE A 733 22.95 -0.45 -8.95
CA PHE A 733 21.80 -1.01 -9.68
C PHE A 733 22.17 -2.00 -10.79
N LEU A 734 23.32 -1.87 -11.43
CA LEU A 734 23.87 -2.83 -12.41
C LEU A 734 23.84 -4.27 -11.87
N GLY A 735 24.18 -4.47 -10.59
CA GLY A 735 24.10 -5.77 -9.92
C GLY A 735 22.69 -6.31 -9.72
N ALA A 736 21.66 -5.45 -9.64
CA ALA A 736 20.26 -5.84 -9.54
C ALA A 736 19.66 -6.14 -10.93
N GLU A 737 19.93 -5.29 -11.93
CA GLU A 737 19.53 -5.54 -13.32
C GLU A 737 20.15 -6.82 -13.87
N LEU A 738 21.45 -7.05 -13.66
CA LEU A 738 22.12 -8.29 -14.10
C LEU A 738 21.56 -9.55 -13.42
N ARG A 739 21.02 -9.44 -12.20
CA ARG A 739 20.31 -10.55 -11.52
C ARG A 739 18.93 -10.80 -12.13
N LEU A 740 18.18 -9.75 -12.49
CA LEU A 740 16.88 -9.87 -13.15
C LEU A 740 17.01 -10.39 -14.59
N ARG A 741 17.98 -9.89 -15.37
CA ARG A 741 18.28 -10.38 -16.73
C ARG A 741 18.73 -11.85 -16.72
N LYS A 742 19.58 -12.26 -15.76
CA LYS A 742 19.97 -13.68 -15.60
C LYS A 742 18.82 -14.63 -15.22
N ALA A 743 17.67 -14.11 -14.78
CA ALA A 743 16.48 -14.91 -14.49
C ALA A 743 15.54 -15.07 -15.71
N GLY A 744 15.84 -14.44 -16.86
CA GLY A 744 15.01 -14.52 -18.08
C GLY A 744 13.61 -13.91 -17.93
N MET A 745 13.44 -12.99 -16.97
CA MET A 745 12.13 -12.70 -16.36
C MET A 745 11.51 -11.36 -16.77
N LEU A 746 12.15 -10.58 -17.65
CA LEU A 746 11.66 -9.26 -18.07
C LEU A 746 10.99 -9.33 -19.45
N ASP A 747 11.76 -9.63 -20.49
CA ASP A 747 11.31 -9.47 -21.88
C ASP A 747 10.17 -10.44 -22.31
N GLU A 748 10.11 -11.66 -21.74
CA GLU A 748 9.06 -12.64 -22.06
C GLU A 748 7.79 -12.51 -21.20
N GLU A 749 7.88 -11.99 -19.97
CA GLU A 749 6.69 -11.81 -19.13
C GLU A 749 5.98 -10.51 -19.49
N GLU A 750 6.70 -9.39 -19.65
CA GLU A 750 6.09 -8.08 -19.94
C GLU A 750 5.31 -8.10 -21.28
N ASN A 751 5.86 -8.77 -22.30
CA ASN A 751 5.16 -9.01 -23.58
C ASN A 751 3.98 -10.01 -23.49
N LYS A 752 3.92 -10.89 -22.48
CA LYS A 752 2.74 -11.76 -22.26
C LYS A 752 1.57 -10.98 -21.68
N TRP A 753 1.83 -10.08 -20.74
CA TRP A 753 0.77 -9.26 -20.13
C TRP A 753 0.15 -8.26 -21.11
N THR A 754 0.90 -7.77 -22.11
CA THR A 754 0.37 -6.83 -23.11
C THR A 754 -0.32 -7.49 -24.31
N ASN A 755 -0.13 -8.80 -24.54
CA ASN A 755 -0.70 -9.52 -25.70
C ASN A 755 -1.84 -10.49 -25.34
N GLU A 756 -2.22 -10.59 -24.05
CA GLU A 756 -3.40 -11.37 -23.60
C GLU A 756 -4.61 -10.49 -23.17
N GLN A 757 -4.58 -9.19 -23.52
CA GLN A 757 -5.73 -8.27 -23.51
C GLN A 757 -6.15 -7.94 -24.94
#